data_AF-G2DCU3-F1
#
_entry.id   AF-G2DCU3-F1
#
_cell.length_a   1.000
_cell.length_b   1.000
_cell.length_c   1.000
_cell.angle_alpha   90.00
_cell.angle_beta   90.00
_cell.angle_gamma   90.00
#
_symmetry.space_group_name_H-M   'P 1'
#
loop_
_entity.id
_entity.type
_entity.pdbx_description
1 polymer ?
#
loop_
_entity_poly.entity_id
_entity_poly.type
_entity_poly.pdbx_seq_one_letter_code
_entity_poly.pdbx_strand_id
1 'polypeptide(L)'
;MNKTKLSIALALTMSISMLTACGGDSTTSTSLTTTGNALLGSAFKGPIDGATVRVVDATGNILASGGSNQGKFALADFDLPADTNAVFIETQGGEYTDEATGEVVSPASTGLMTVFTAAELRTIISDRKVVALTPETTILAKLVQKMLASGKSGSNAIADAKQIIQAQLIDDTNPAVGVSGDTLFLIGDLGAAIPSDQSETLARNRAISYSFEANSLNLSPAQVFDLIEKRATDLEDGILDGRENGAATILLTDKDGIDKKLDEIDQKARYGLARSRLLNNTIERLSNGRISDSEREGLAQLGFDADYFNQLNNNNQASENNTETWLAATNLPAFNRLSILSDEDGDPNNNAATYTLTATPDVNVAINAPGDSWLTPMMRYNGSQLPPVIKAKRGDFMTLHLVNDLPVATSIHWHGFKIPGDQDGGPDFPVAAGNSKTYSFSMLQPAAPLWFHPHPDMKTGEQVYKGLAGVFLLEDEISQQLESNKQLPAGNYDIPVLIQDRRFKDEVNGIRELAYMDREMDSDGMLGDEILINGSVLPKLDVETRQYRFRVYNASNARTYDLALSDGARFKVVGTDGGLLSQPVEADHIVLGAGERAEIVIDFGPHTVGDKVMLISRAFNGSPMMGMMGGINSRSMNGGGMNGGGMYSNGVSSAGMVNGMRMDIMRFDIATQAADDVTLYTALPANAEINAQRLTEADASKTRNFVMSMSMDHMNGGGMTFVINGKTFDMNRIDEIINLAEGDTEIWSIQNMSPMAHPFHAHAIQWQVLDRNGRPATGTDLGWKDTVLVQPGETVRIIGRFDPAVNRGDYMYHCHILEHEDAGMMGFFSIH
;
A
#
# COMPACT_ATOMS: atom_id res chain seq x y z
N MET A 1 30.28 -59.98 -18.02
CA MET A 1 29.17 -60.93 -18.29
C MET A 1 28.08 -60.12 -18.96
N ASN A 2 27.81 -60.32 -20.26
CA ASN A 2 26.76 -61.22 -20.79
C ASN A 2 25.36 -61.00 -20.17
N LYS A 3 24.27 -60.80 -20.93
CA LYS A 3 24.11 -60.48 -22.37
C LYS A 3 22.62 -60.25 -22.69
N THR A 4 22.29 -59.33 -23.61
CA THR A 4 21.06 -59.29 -24.46
C THR A 4 19.69 -59.21 -23.76
N LYS A 5 18.66 -58.55 -24.30
CA LYS A 5 18.27 -58.32 -25.72
C LYS A 5 17.99 -56.81 -25.98
N LEU A 6 18.36 -56.18 -27.11
CA LEU A 6 18.09 -56.47 -28.54
C LEU A 6 16.60 -56.16 -28.87
N SER A 7 16.20 -55.24 -29.77
CA SER A 7 16.97 -54.37 -30.70
C SER A 7 16.16 -53.24 -31.38
N ILE A 8 16.87 -52.17 -31.77
CA ILE A 8 16.86 -51.46 -33.07
C ILE A 8 15.52 -51.05 -33.73
N ALA A 9 15.30 -49.74 -33.86
CA ALA A 9 15.21 -48.98 -35.14
C ALA A 9 14.68 -47.55 -34.87
N LEU A 10 14.98 -46.49 -35.63
CA LEU A 10 16.18 -46.10 -36.40
C LEU A 10 16.08 -44.56 -36.57
N ALA A 11 17.20 -43.84 -36.58
CA ALA A 11 17.18 -42.38 -36.70
C ALA A 11 17.25 -41.88 -38.16
N LEU A 12 16.87 -40.60 -38.31
CA LEU A 12 17.46 -39.60 -39.22
C LEU A 12 16.88 -39.42 -40.66
N THR A 13 17.02 -38.16 -41.10
CA THR A 13 17.06 -37.65 -42.50
C THR A 13 15.73 -37.60 -43.28
N MET A 14 15.27 -36.39 -43.66
CA MET A 14 15.48 -35.76 -44.99
C MET A 14 14.77 -36.50 -46.14
N SER A 15 14.08 -35.86 -47.10
CA SER A 15 14.05 -34.44 -47.47
C SER A 15 12.86 -34.13 -48.40
N ILE A 16 12.45 -32.85 -48.42
CA ILE A 16 12.20 -32.01 -49.62
C ILE A 16 11.67 -32.72 -50.89
N SER A 17 10.50 -32.31 -51.37
CA SER A 17 10.21 -31.86 -52.77
C SER A 17 8.71 -31.88 -53.07
N MET A 18 8.11 -30.93 -53.81
CA MET A 18 8.62 -29.67 -54.39
C MET A 18 7.43 -28.80 -54.86
N LEU A 19 7.57 -27.47 -54.79
CA LEU A 19 7.15 -26.42 -55.77
C LEU A 19 5.66 -26.39 -56.24
N THR A 20 5.01 -25.24 -56.45
CA THR A 20 5.40 -23.92 -57.01
C THR A 20 4.47 -22.80 -56.46
N ALA A 21 4.77 -21.49 -56.45
CA ALA A 21 5.98 -20.69 -56.71
C ALA A 21 5.75 -19.18 -56.40
N CYS A 22 6.86 -18.42 -56.19
CA CYS A 22 7.05 -16.95 -56.38
C CYS A 22 6.19 -15.95 -55.54
N GLY A 23 6.64 -14.82 -54.98
CA GLY A 23 7.92 -14.06 -54.92
C GLY A 23 7.61 -12.55 -54.75
N GLY A 24 8.39 -11.64 -54.11
CA GLY A 24 9.71 -11.64 -53.44
C GLY A 24 10.01 -10.26 -52.79
N ASP A 25 11.29 -9.95 -52.50
CA ASP A 25 12.01 -8.65 -52.25
C ASP A 25 11.25 -7.31 -51.98
N SER A 26 11.69 -6.35 -51.13
CA SER A 26 13.03 -6.09 -50.51
C SER A 26 13.05 -5.06 -49.35
N THR A 27 14.18 -5.03 -48.60
CA THR A 27 14.87 -3.89 -47.91
C THR A 27 14.40 -3.25 -46.57
N THR A 28 15.19 -3.51 -45.50
CA THR A 28 15.74 -2.60 -44.43
C THR A 28 14.82 -1.65 -43.63
N SER A 29 14.74 -1.70 -42.28
CA SER A 29 15.83 -1.31 -41.35
C SER A 29 15.70 -1.78 -39.88
N THR A 30 16.87 -1.90 -39.23
CA THR A 30 17.29 -2.15 -37.83
C THR A 30 16.51 -1.65 -36.58
N SER A 31 16.52 -2.54 -35.56
CA SER A 31 16.94 -2.36 -34.12
C SER A 31 15.99 -1.88 -32.98
N LEU A 32 16.19 -2.53 -31.79
CA LEU A 32 15.98 -2.07 -30.39
C LEU A 32 14.51 -1.89 -29.91
N THR A 33 14.07 -2.18 -28.66
CA THR A 33 14.48 -3.10 -27.56
C THR A 33 13.37 -3.09 -26.47
N THR A 34 13.33 -4.12 -25.59
CA THR A 34 12.74 -4.09 -24.21
C THR A 34 11.22 -3.79 -24.08
N THR A 35 10.43 -4.23 -23.08
CA THR A 35 10.61 -5.01 -21.82
C THR A 35 9.24 -5.50 -21.34
N GLY A 36 9.18 -6.49 -20.44
CA GLY A 36 8.15 -6.52 -19.39
C GLY A 36 7.06 -7.60 -19.47
N ASN A 37 7.28 -8.67 -18.71
CA ASN A 37 6.28 -9.48 -17.98
C ASN A 37 5.09 -10.10 -18.74
N ALA A 38 5.27 -11.37 -19.09
CA ALA A 38 4.18 -12.34 -19.27
C ALA A 38 4.43 -13.59 -18.41
N LEU A 39 4.34 -13.46 -17.08
CA LEU A 39 3.96 -14.57 -16.21
C LEU A 39 2.43 -14.72 -16.31
N LEU A 40 1.97 -15.22 -17.45
CA LEU A 40 0.57 -15.54 -17.68
C LEU A 40 0.25 -16.84 -16.94
N GLY A 41 -0.66 -16.78 -15.96
CA GLY A 41 -1.30 -17.98 -15.42
C GLY A 41 -2.04 -18.68 -16.55
N SER A 42 -1.85 -20.00 -16.65
CA SER A 42 -2.28 -20.77 -17.80
C SER A 42 -3.80 -20.83 -17.95
N ALA A 43 -4.26 -20.59 -19.18
CA ALA A 43 -5.61 -20.83 -19.64
C ALA A 43 -5.53 -21.61 -20.96
N PHE A 44 -6.58 -22.35 -21.32
CA PHE A 44 -6.62 -23.08 -22.59
C PHE A 44 -6.46 -22.12 -23.78
N LYS A 45 -5.44 -22.35 -24.63
CA LYS A 45 -5.18 -21.49 -25.77
C LYS A 45 -4.79 -22.31 -27.00
N GLY A 46 -5.80 -22.52 -27.81
CA GLY A 46 -5.65 -23.13 -29.12
C GLY A 46 -7.02 -23.13 -29.80
N PRO A 47 -7.09 -22.80 -31.09
CA PRO A 47 -8.32 -23.01 -31.84
C PRO A 47 -8.46 -24.53 -32.06
N ILE A 48 -9.65 -25.11 -31.82
CA ILE A 48 -9.80 -26.57 -31.68
C ILE A 48 -9.57 -27.30 -33.01
N ASP A 49 -8.58 -28.19 -33.07
CA ASP A 49 -8.11 -28.81 -34.32
C ASP A 49 -8.48 -30.28 -34.45
N GLY A 50 -8.84 -30.72 -35.66
CA GLY A 50 -9.24 -32.11 -35.93
C GLY A 50 -10.61 -32.51 -35.35
N ALA A 51 -11.39 -31.56 -34.81
CA ALA A 51 -12.75 -31.82 -34.35
C ALA A 51 -13.67 -32.14 -35.53
N THR A 52 -14.56 -33.11 -35.38
CA THR A 52 -15.69 -33.27 -36.31
C THR A 52 -16.77 -32.27 -35.94
N VAL A 53 -16.92 -31.22 -36.74
CA VAL A 53 -17.91 -30.17 -36.58
C VAL A 53 -19.20 -30.57 -37.30
N ARG A 54 -20.35 -30.36 -36.66
CA ARG A 54 -21.69 -30.63 -37.20
C ARG A 54 -22.58 -29.41 -37.04
N VAL A 55 -23.27 -29.05 -38.10
CA VAL A 55 -24.29 -28.00 -38.13
C VAL A 55 -25.63 -28.70 -38.03
N VAL A 56 -26.38 -28.49 -36.94
CA VAL A 56 -27.67 -29.18 -36.68
C VAL A 56 -28.80 -28.17 -36.48
N ASP A 57 -30.03 -28.53 -36.85
CA ASP A 57 -31.21 -27.69 -36.56
C ASP A 57 -31.62 -27.76 -35.07
N ALA A 58 -32.61 -26.94 -34.68
CA ALA A 58 -33.17 -26.92 -33.34
C ALA A 58 -33.89 -28.22 -32.88
N THR A 59 -34.00 -29.22 -33.75
CA THR A 59 -34.49 -30.56 -33.42
C THR A 59 -33.39 -31.63 -33.44
N GLY A 60 -32.14 -31.24 -33.71
CA GLY A 60 -30.98 -32.13 -33.74
C GLY A 60 -30.70 -32.80 -35.09
N ASN A 61 -31.39 -32.44 -36.17
CA ASN A 61 -31.07 -33.02 -37.49
C ASN A 61 -29.78 -32.39 -38.03
N ILE A 62 -28.83 -33.23 -38.46
CA ILE A 62 -27.59 -32.77 -39.06
C ILE A 62 -27.86 -32.21 -40.45
N LEU A 63 -27.60 -30.91 -40.63
CA LEU A 63 -27.72 -30.19 -41.88
C LEU A 63 -26.40 -30.18 -42.67
N ALA A 64 -25.26 -30.07 -41.98
CA ALA A 64 -23.92 -30.17 -42.57
C ALA A 64 -22.88 -30.72 -41.57
N SER A 65 -21.72 -31.18 -42.06
CA SER A 65 -20.59 -31.56 -41.20
C SER A 65 -19.24 -31.52 -41.93
N GLY A 66 -18.14 -31.45 -41.16
CA GLY A 66 -16.77 -31.52 -41.65
C GLY A 66 -15.74 -31.28 -40.54
N GLY A 67 -14.44 -31.25 -40.88
CA GLY A 67 -13.37 -31.09 -39.89
C GLY A 67 -13.00 -29.63 -39.57
N SER A 68 -12.56 -29.36 -38.35
CA SER A 68 -11.88 -28.10 -37.99
C SER A 68 -10.37 -28.15 -38.28
N ASN A 69 -9.81 -27.02 -38.70
CA ASN A 69 -8.37 -26.84 -38.93
C ASN A 69 -7.96 -25.40 -38.57
N GLN A 70 -6.98 -25.23 -37.69
CA GLN A 70 -6.72 -24.00 -36.93
C GLN A 70 -8.01 -23.42 -36.30
N GLY A 71 -8.83 -24.30 -35.71
CA GLY A 71 -10.19 -24.10 -35.18
C GLY A 71 -11.15 -23.34 -36.08
N LYS A 72 -10.87 -23.35 -37.38
CA LYS A 72 -11.71 -22.81 -38.43
C LYS A 72 -12.44 -23.96 -39.10
N PHE A 73 -13.75 -23.85 -39.18
CA PHE A 73 -14.62 -24.78 -39.88
C PHE A 73 -15.21 -24.11 -41.12
N ALA A 74 -14.99 -24.68 -42.30
CA ALA A 74 -15.45 -24.12 -43.56
C ALA A 74 -16.90 -24.53 -43.88
N LEU A 75 -17.76 -23.54 -44.12
CA LEU A 75 -19.19 -23.69 -44.47
C LEU A 75 -19.46 -23.59 -45.98
N ALA A 76 -18.43 -23.70 -46.82
CA ALA A 76 -18.39 -23.14 -48.17
C ALA A 76 -19.42 -23.67 -49.19
N ASP A 77 -19.99 -24.85 -48.95
CA ASP A 77 -20.85 -25.61 -49.88
C ASP A 77 -22.20 -26.04 -49.26
N PHE A 78 -22.68 -25.34 -48.22
CA PHE A 78 -23.93 -25.65 -47.53
C PHE A 78 -25.05 -24.63 -47.80
N ASP A 79 -26.24 -25.11 -48.20
CA ASP A 79 -27.41 -24.29 -48.54
C ASP A 79 -28.48 -24.42 -47.44
N LEU A 80 -28.76 -23.34 -46.71
CA LEU A 80 -29.66 -23.35 -45.55
C LEU A 80 -31.13 -23.39 -45.98
N PRO A 81 -31.95 -24.36 -45.52
CA PRO A 81 -33.39 -24.37 -45.77
C PRO A 81 -34.05 -23.04 -45.33
N ALA A 82 -34.94 -22.49 -46.16
CA ALA A 82 -35.48 -21.13 -46.00
C ALA A 82 -36.26 -20.91 -44.69
N ASP A 83 -36.72 -22.00 -44.08
CA ASP A 83 -37.58 -22.12 -42.91
C ASP A 83 -36.83 -22.49 -41.61
N THR A 84 -35.51 -22.69 -41.67
CA THR A 84 -34.68 -22.89 -40.47
C THR A 84 -34.63 -21.59 -39.66
N ASN A 85 -34.84 -21.65 -38.34
CA ASN A 85 -34.85 -20.45 -37.47
C ASN A 85 -33.57 -20.30 -36.62
N ALA A 86 -33.07 -21.39 -36.06
CA ALA A 86 -31.83 -21.44 -35.28
C ALA A 86 -31.05 -22.72 -35.60
N VAL A 87 -29.72 -22.62 -35.53
CA VAL A 87 -28.79 -23.67 -35.95
C VAL A 87 -27.65 -23.76 -34.94
N PHE A 88 -27.31 -24.98 -34.53
CA PHE A 88 -26.33 -25.29 -33.51
C PHE A 88 -25.09 -25.84 -34.19
N ILE A 89 -23.92 -25.48 -33.67
CA ILE A 89 -22.68 -26.11 -34.10
C ILE A 89 -22.16 -26.99 -32.97
N GLU A 90 -22.28 -28.30 -33.20
CA GLU A 90 -21.74 -29.34 -32.35
C GLU A 90 -20.32 -29.69 -32.77
N THR A 91 -19.51 -30.15 -31.82
CA THR A 91 -18.17 -30.67 -32.07
C THR A 91 -18.03 -32.05 -31.45
N GLN A 92 -17.34 -32.96 -32.15
CA GLN A 92 -17.03 -34.30 -31.66
C GLN A 92 -15.53 -34.55 -31.80
N GLY A 93 -14.85 -34.70 -30.65
CA GLY A 93 -13.40 -34.80 -30.58
C GLY A 93 -12.69 -33.50 -30.97
N GLY A 94 -11.41 -33.63 -31.28
CA GLY A 94 -10.48 -32.52 -31.57
C GLY A 94 -9.38 -32.43 -30.53
N GLU A 95 -8.42 -31.56 -30.77
CA GLU A 95 -7.23 -31.33 -29.94
C GLU A 95 -7.07 -29.82 -29.68
N TYR A 96 -6.67 -29.46 -28.46
CA TYR A 96 -6.26 -28.10 -28.08
C TYR A 96 -5.02 -28.15 -27.21
N THR A 97 -4.28 -27.04 -27.13
CA THR A 97 -3.05 -26.94 -26.32
C THR A 97 -3.33 -26.23 -25.00
N ASP A 98 -2.85 -26.81 -23.90
CA ASP A 98 -2.75 -26.14 -22.60
C ASP A 98 -1.49 -25.26 -22.56
N GLU A 99 -1.63 -23.97 -22.24
CA GLU A 99 -0.49 -23.04 -22.28
C GLU A 99 0.47 -23.13 -21.07
N ALA A 100 0.11 -23.82 -19.98
CA ALA A 100 1.07 -24.10 -18.88
C ALA A 100 2.00 -25.26 -19.24
N THR A 101 1.41 -26.34 -19.73
CA THR A 101 2.11 -27.63 -19.88
C THR A 101 2.65 -27.82 -21.30
N GLY A 102 2.08 -27.12 -22.28
CA GLY A 102 2.31 -27.36 -23.70
C GLY A 102 1.70 -28.67 -24.18
N GLU A 103 0.92 -29.37 -23.35
CA GLU A 103 0.31 -30.65 -23.72
C GLU A 103 -0.90 -30.45 -24.61
N VAL A 104 -1.05 -31.37 -25.57
CA VAL A 104 -2.20 -31.44 -26.47
C VAL A 104 -3.25 -32.36 -25.84
N VAL A 105 -4.43 -31.80 -25.58
CA VAL A 105 -5.53 -32.45 -24.87
C VAL A 105 -6.68 -32.71 -25.84
N SER A 106 -7.22 -33.93 -25.83
CA SER A 106 -8.38 -34.31 -26.65
C SER A 106 -9.59 -34.70 -25.77
N PRO A 107 -10.68 -33.90 -25.76
CA PRO A 107 -11.88 -34.21 -24.99
C PRO A 107 -12.68 -35.36 -25.61
N ALA A 108 -13.08 -36.33 -24.77
CA ALA A 108 -13.71 -37.58 -25.21
C ALA A 108 -15.23 -37.51 -25.48
N SER A 109 -15.87 -36.36 -25.24
CA SER A 109 -17.33 -36.17 -25.32
C SER A 109 -17.74 -35.15 -26.39
N THR A 110 -18.97 -35.26 -26.89
CA THR A 110 -19.58 -34.27 -27.80
C THR A 110 -19.89 -32.97 -27.05
N GLY A 111 -19.16 -31.90 -27.38
CA GLY A 111 -19.38 -30.55 -26.85
C GLY A 111 -20.16 -29.69 -27.84
N LEU A 112 -21.32 -29.16 -27.41
CA LEU A 112 -22.04 -28.13 -28.15
C LEU A 112 -21.30 -26.80 -27.99
N MET A 113 -20.84 -26.16 -29.06
CA MET A 113 -19.88 -25.05 -28.93
C MET A 113 -20.33 -23.70 -29.46
N THR A 114 -21.38 -23.57 -30.28
CA THR A 114 -22.01 -22.26 -30.55
C THR A 114 -23.42 -22.38 -31.15
N VAL A 115 -24.18 -21.28 -31.18
CA VAL A 115 -25.54 -21.19 -31.73
C VAL A 115 -25.68 -19.92 -32.57
N PHE A 116 -26.26 -20.05 -33.77
CA PHE A 116 -26.58 -18.96 -34.68
C PHE A 116 -28.08 -18.92 -35.00
N THR A 117 -28.63 -17.72 -35.23
CA THR A 117 -29.88 -17.61 -35.99
C THR A 117 -29.61 -17.90 -37.47
N ALA A 118 -30.64 -18.34 -38.19
CA ALA A 118 -30.48 -18.66 -39.61
C ALA A 118 -30.23 -17.43 -40.50
N ALA A 119 -30.49 -16.21 -40.02
CA ALA A 119 -30.11 -14.97 -40.70
C ALA A 119 -28.59 -14.72 -40.57
N GLU A 120 -28.05 -14.83 -39.36
CA GLU A 120 -26.60 -14.69 -39.09
C GLU A 120 -25.80 -15.74 -39.88
N LEU A 121 -26.23 -17.00 -39.89
CA LEU A 121 -25.50 -18.08 -40.55
C LEU A 121 -25.51 -17.96 -42.09
N ARG A 122 -26.59 -17.46 -42.71
CA ARG A 122 -26.62 -17.15 -44.15
C ARG A 122 -25.57 -16.08 -44.52
N THR A 123 -25.43 -15.04 -43.69
CA THR A 123 -24.45 -13.97 -43.92
C THR A 123 -23.01 -14.46 -43.72
N ILE A 124 -22.77 -15.37 -42.76
CA ILE A 124 -21.45 -16.02 -42.58
C ILE A 124 -21.11 -16.87 -43.81
N ILE A 125 -22.08 -17.60 -44.38
CA ILE A 125 -21.91 -18.42 -45.58
C ILE A 125 -21.63 -17.56 -46.84
N SER A 126 -22.30 -16.41 -46.99
CA SER A 126 -22.08 -15.53 -48.15
C SER A 126 -20.72 -14.85 -48.14
N ASP A 127 -20.29 -14.33 -46.99
CA ASP A 127 -19.21 -13.34 -46.94
C ASP A 127 -17.85 -13.94 -46.53
N ARG A 128 -17.85 -14.98 -45.68
CA ARG A 128 -16.64 -15.43 -44.95
C ARG A 128 -16.37 -16.92 -45.02
N LYS A 129 -17.42 -17.73 -45.23
CA LYS A 129 -17.35 -19.19 -45.40
C LYS A 129 -16.69 -19.96 -44.24
N VAL A 130 -16.47 -19.36 -43.07
CA VAL A 130 -15.70 -19.95 -41.95
C VAL A 130 -16.25 -19.55 -40.58
N VAL A 131 -16.25 -20.48 -39.60
CA VAL A 131 -16.58 -20.23 -38.18
C VAL A 131 -15.40 -20.60 -37.26
N ALA A 132 -15.24 -19.88 -36.14
CA ALA A 132 -14.28 -20.14 -35.07
C ALA A 132 -14.96 -20.66 -33.78
N LEU A 133 -14.24 -21.42 -32.95
CA LEU A 133 -14.77 -22.15 -31.78
C LEU A 133 -13.95 -21.84 -30.51
N THR A 134 -14.59 -21.46 -29.39
CA THR A 134 -13.92 -21.11 -28.12
C THR A 134 -14.69 -21.62 -26.87
N PRO A 135 -14.10 -21.60 -25.66
CA PRO A 135 -14.79 -21.98 -24.43
C PRO A 135 -16.00 -21.08 -24.09
N GLU A 136 -15.93 -19.79 -24.40
CA GLU A 136 -16.99 -18.81 -24.11
C GLU A 136 -18.26 -19.10 -24.92
N THR A 137 -18.10 -19.52 -26.19
CA THR A 137 -19.24 -19.87 -27.04
C THR A 137 -19.93 -21.16 -26.57
N THR A 138 -19.22 -22.03 -25.85
CA THR A 138 -19.75 -23.28 -25.25
C THR A 138 -20.73 -23.00 -24.10
N ILE A 139 -20.43 -22.04 -23.22
CA ILE A 139 -21.31 -21.66 -22.10
C ILE A 139 -22.64 -21.11 -22.62
N LEU A 140 -22.57 -20.15 -23.56
CA LEU A 140 -23.76 -19.57 -24.21
C LEU A 140 -24.58 -20.66 -24.93
N ALA A 141 -23.91 -21.58 -25.64
CA ALA A 141 -24.57 -22.66 -26.36
C ALA A 141 -25.34 -23.61 -25.42
N LYS A 142 -24.75 -24.00 -24.30
CA LYS A 142 -25.40 -24.84 -23.27
C LYS A 142 -26.61 -24.16 -22.63
N LEU A 143 -26.49 -22.87 -22.28
CA LEU A 143 -27.57 -22.09 -21.68
C LEU A 143 -28.78 -21.98 -22.65
N VAL A 144 -28.52 -21.67 -23.91
CA VAL A 144 -29.55 -21.65 -24.97
C VAL A 144 -30.18 -23.03 -25.17
N GLN A 145 -29.39 -24.12 -25.14
CA GLN A 145 -29.90 -25.48 -25.32
C GLN A 145 -30.89 -25.87 -24.21
N LYS A 146 -30.62 -25.50 -22.95
CA LYS A 146 -31.55 -25.70 -21.83
C LYS A 146 -32.81 -24.84 -21.96
N MET A 147 -32.69 -23.58 -22.36
CA MET A 147 -33.84 -22.69 -22.57
C MET A 147 -34.77 -23.15 -23.71
N LEU A 148 -34.21 -23.80 -24.73
CA LEU A 148 -34.98 -24.48 -25.76
C LEU A 148 -35.67 -25.74 -25.23
N ALA A 149 -34.98 -26.53 -24.41
CA ALA A 149 -35.55 -27.71 -23.76
C ALA A 149 -36.69 -27.36 -22.78
N SER A 150 -36.68 -26.17 -22.17
CA SER A 150 -37.81 -25.64 -21.38
C SER A 150 -38.93 -25.01 -22.23
N GLY A 151 -38.87 -25.12 -23.56
CA GLY A 151 -39.95 -24.78 -24.48
C GLY A 151 -39.93 -23.35 -25.03
N LYS A 152 -38.88 -22.56 -24.78
CA LYS A 152 -38.73 -21.24 -25.43
C LYS A 152 -38.38 -21.40 -26.91
N SER A 153 -38.76 -20.43 -27.74
CA SER A 153 -38.40 -20.42 -29.18
C SER A 153 -36.94 -20.01 -29.40
N GLY A 154 -36.32 -20.44 -30.51
CA GLY A 154 -34.93 -20.13 -30.90
C GLY A 154 -34.45 -18.71 -30.64
N SER A 155 -35.14 -17.73 -31.20
CA SER A 155 -34.81 -16.31 -31.03
C SER A 155 -34.89 -15.86 -29.57
N ASN A 156 -35.87 -16.38 -28.82
CA ASN A 156 -36.16 -15.95 -27.45
C ASN A 156 -35.24 -16.66 -26.46
N ALA A 157 -34.90 -17.93 -26.67
CA ALA A 157 -33.87 -18.63 -25.90
C ALA A 157 -32.50 -17.97 -26.06
N ILE A 158 -32.14 -17.54 -27.28
CA ILE A 158 -30.91 -16.78 -27.54
C ILE A 158 -30.96 -15.39 -26.91
N ALA A 159 -32.09 -14.67 -27.04
CA ALA A 159 -32.27 -13.35 -26.45
C ALA A 159 -32.22 -13.42 -24.91
N ASP A 160 -32.94 -14.34 -24.28
CA ASP A 160 -33.01 -14.52 -22.84
C ASP A 160 -31.68 -15.02 -22.27
N ALA A 161 -30.96 -15.93 -22.94
CA ALA A 161 -29.62 -16.34 -22.53
C ALA A 161 -28.63 -15.17 -22.61
N LYS A 162 -28.67 -14.39 -23.69
CA LYS A 162 -27.91 -13.13 -23.79
C LYS A 162 -28.33 -12.14 -22.71
N GLN A 163 -29.61 -12.03 -22.39
CA GLN A 163 -30.15 -11.08 -21.41
C GLN A 163 -29.86 -11.48 -19.96
N ILE A 164 -29.82 -12.77 -19.61
CA ILE A 164 -29.37 -13.27 -18.31
C ILE A 164 -27.87 -13.02 -18.15
N ILE A 165 -27.08 -13.35 -19.17
CA ILE A 165 -25.64 -13.02 -19.19
C ILE A 165 -25.43 -11.49 -19.11
N GLN A 166 -26.28 -10.68 -19.77
CA GLN A 166 -26.21 -9.21 -19.73
C GLN A 166 -26.72 -8.59 -18.42
N ALA A 167 -27.73 -9.15 -17.77
CA ALA A 167 -28.19 -8.69 -16.46
C ALA A 167 -27.08 -8.89 -15.42
N GLN A 168 -26.44 -10.07 -15.40
CA GLN A 168 -25.25 -10.35 -14.60
C GLN A 168 -23.97 -9.65 -15.10
N LEU A 169 -23.99 -8.96 -16.24
CA LEU A 169 -22.92 -8.03 -16.66
C LEU A 169 -23.18 -6.60 -16.16
N ILE A 170 -24.45 -6.18 -16.08
CA ILE A 170 -24.84 -4.85 -15.63
C ILE A 170 -24.62 -4.70 -14.12
N ASP A 171 -24.99 -5.71 -13.31
CA ASP A 171 -24.76 -5.74 -11.86
C ASP A 171 -23.26 -5.72 -11.47
N ASP A 172 -22.38 -6.05 -12.42
CA ASP A 172 -20.92 -6.05 -12.27
C ASP A 172 -20.25 -4.74 -12.78
N THR A 173 -21.03 -3.72 -13.18
CA THR A 173 -20.50 -2.48 -13.81
C THR A 173 -21.02 -1.16 -13.21
N ASN A 174 -20.10 -0.27 -12.81
CA ASN A 174 -20.37 1.11 -12.39
C ASN A 174 -20.51 2.03 -13.64
N PRO A 175 -21.55 2.88 -13.77
CA PRO A 175 -21.80 3.64 -15.01
C PRO A 175 -20.93 4.90 -15.13
N ALA A 176 -19.63 4.71 -15.45
CA ALA A 176 -18.73 5.77 -15.92
C ALA A 176 -18.38 5.64 -17.43
N VAL A 177 -18.99 4.68 -18.13
CA VAL A 177 -18.97 4.60 -19.60
C VAL A 177 -20.38 4.89 -20.09
N GLY A 178 -20.57 6.04 -20.72
CA GLY A 178 -21.82 6.37 -21.40
C GLY A 178 -22.07 5.35 -22.50
N VAL A 179 -23.21 4.65 -22.44
CA VAL A 179 -23.54 3.59 -23.41
C VAL A 179 -23.82 4.23 -24.78
N SER A 180 -22.82 4.22 -25.66
CA SER A 180 -23.09 4.10 -27.09
C SER A 180 -23.27 2.62 -27.40
N GLY A 181 -24.29 2.28 -28.20
CA GLY A 181 -24.48 0.93 -28.70
C GLY A 181 -23.26 0.44 -29.50
N ASP A 182 -23.21 -0.87 -29.69
CA ASP A 182 -22.22 -1.63 -30.46
C ASP A 182 -20.83 -1.79 -29.80
N THR A 183 -20.65 -2.87 -29.00
CA THR A 183 -19.44 -3.76 -29.06
C THR A 183 -19.68 -5.14 -28.41
N LEU A 184 -20.86 -5.75 -28.57
CA LEU A 184 -21.04 -7.20 -28.32
C LEU A 184 -20.36 -8.03 -29.43
N PHE A 185 -19.06 -7.84 -29.63
CA PHE A 185 -18.42 -8.05 -30.92
C PHE A 185 -17.30 -9.12 -30.89
N LEU A 186 -17.78 -10.38 -30.73
CA LEU A 186 -17.31 -11.54 -31.52
C LEU A 186 -18.08 -11.65 -32.86
N ILE A 187 -19.19 -10.90 -32.99
CA ILE A 187 -19.54 -10.18 -34.23
C ILE A 187 -18.37 -9.22 -34.51
N GLY A 188 -17.97 -8.88 -35.74
CA GLY A 188 -16.69 -8.12 -35.86
C GLY A 188 -16.42 -7.43 -37.16
N ASP A 189 -17.12 -7.87 -38.20
CA ASP A 189 -16.53 -7.81 -39.53
C ASP A 189 -17.65 -7.85 -40.58
N LEU A 190 -18.67 -7.01 -40.32
CA LEU A 190 -19.74 -6.58 -41.23
C LEU A 190 -19.85 -5.04 -41.18
N GLY A 191 -18.73 -4.35 -41.41
CA GLY A 191 -18.74 -3.05 -42.08
C GLY A 191 -19.25 -1.81 -41.36
N ALA A 192 -18.97 -1.61 -40.06
CA ALA A 192 -18.86 -0.27 -39.44
C ALA A 192 -17.98 -0.33 -38.18
N ALA A 193 -17.29 0.78 -37.84
CA ALA A 193 -16.16 0.78 -36.90
C ALA A 193 -16.56 0.90 -35.42
N ILE A 194 -15.81 0.22 -34.54
CA ILE A 194 -15.96 0.25 -33.08
C ILE A 194 -14.56 0.23 -32.40
N PRO A 195 -14.30 0.99 -31.31
CA PRO A 195 -13.02 1.01 -30.58
C PRO A 195 -12.69 -0.26 -29.75
N SER A 196 -11.46 -0.33 -29.23
CA SER A 196 -10.74 -1.61 -29.05
C SER A 196 -10.02 -1.83 -27.71
N ASP A 197 -10.69 -1.74 -26.56
CA ASP A 197 -10.03 -1.93 -25.24
C ASP A 197 -10.84 -2.62 -24.10
N GLN A 198 -12.18 -2.68 -24.16
CA GLN A 198 -13.00 -3.14 -23.01
C GLN A 198 -13.59 -4.56 -23.12
N SER A 199 -14.08 -4.98 -24.30
CA SER A 199 -14.76 -6.29 -24.44
C SER A 199 -13.81 -7.48 -24.38
N GLU A 200 -12.63 -7.36 -25.01
CA GLU A 200 -11.55 -8.36 -24.98
C GLU A 200 -11.00 -8.54 -23.55
N THR A 201 -11.02 -7.47 -22.74
CA THR A 201 -10.58 -7.47 -21.35
C THR A 201 -11.49 -8.29 -20.43
N LEU A 202 -12.81 -8.26 -20.63
CA LEU A 202 -13.75 -8.89 -19.70
C LEU A 202 -13.89 -10.41 -19.88
N ALA A 203 -13.93 -10.90 -21.12
CA ALA A 203 -13.89 -12.33 -21.41
C ALA A 203 -12.57 -12.95 -20.93
N ARG A 204 -11.46 -12.27 -21.22
CA ARG A 204 -10.12 -12.61 -20.74
C ARG A 204 -10.04 -12.65 -19.21
N ASN A 205 -10.64 -11.68 -18.51
CA ASN A 205 -10.64 -11.67 -17.04
C ASN A 205 -11.42 -12.85 -16.44
N ARG A 206 -12.56 -13.25 -17.01
CA ARG A 206 -13.30 -14.45 -16.56
C ARG A 206 -12.54 -15.74 -16.87
N ALA A 207 -11.93 -15.85 -18.05
CA ALA A 207 -11.05 -16.98 -18.39
C ALA A 207 -9.83 -17.07 -17.45
N ILE A 208 -9.24 -15.93 -17.07
CA ILE A 208 -8.15 -15.87 -16.07
C ILE A 208 -8.66 -16.32 -14.70
N SER A 209 -9.81 -15.85 -14.21
CA SER A 209 -10.38 -16.30 -12.93
C SER A 209 -10.56 -17.82 -12.88
N TYR A 210 -11.31 -18.40 -13.82
CA TYR A 210 -11.58 -19.85 -13.82
C TYR A 210 -10.32 -20.70 -13.98
N SER A 211 -9.33 -20.22 -14.75
CA SER A 211 -8.08 -20.95 -14.93
C SER A 211 -7.12 -20.77 -13.74
N PHE A 212 -7.16 -19.64 -13.04
CA PHE A 212 -6.41 -19.43 -11.79
C PHE A 212 -7.02 -20.26 -10.64
N GLU A 213 -8.35 -20.32 -10.56
CA GLU A 213 -9.10 -21.21 -9.66
C GLU A 213 -8.73 -22.67 -9.91
N ALA A 214 -8.85 -23.15 -11.15
CA ALA A 214 -8.51 -24.51 -11.55
C ALA A 214 -7.04 -24.88 -11.25
N ASN A 215 -6.08 -23.99 -11.51
CA ASN A 215 -4.67 -24.19 -11.16
C ASN A 215 -4.46 -24.22 -9.64
N SER A 216 -5.04 -23.28 -8.89
CA SER A 216 -4.90 -23.20 -7.43
C SER A 216 -5.48 -24.42 -6.69
N LEU A 217 -6.40 -25.13 -7.34
CA LEU A 217 -7.07 -26.33 -6.86
C LEU A 217 -6.62 -27.60 -7.59
N ASN A 218 -5.64 -27.52 -8.48
CA ASN A 218 -5.07 -28.68 -9.18
C ASN A 218 -6.15 -29.53 -9.90
N LEU A 219 -7.15 -28.91 -10.53
CA LEU A 219 -8.23 -29.63 -11.23
C LEU A 219 -7.76 -30.16 -12.60
N SER A 220 -8.21 -31.36 -12.98
CA SER A 220 -7.99 -31.87 -14.34
C SER A 220 -8.89 -31.15 -15.36
N PRO A 221 -8.54 -31.10 -16.66
CA PRO A 221 -9.35 -30.41 -17.67
C PRO A 221 -10.81 -30.87 -17.73
N ALA A 222 -11.10 -32.16 -17.49
CA ALA A 222 -12.46 -32.68 -17.42
C ALA A 222 -13.26 -32.11 -16.23
N GLN A 223 -12.61 -31.90 -15.09
CA GLN A 223 -13.22 -31.28 -13.90
C GLN A 223 -13.42 -29.77 -14.08
N VAL A 224 -12.61 -29.10 -14.91
CA VAL A 224 -12.83 -27.70 -15.30
C VAL A 224 -14.11 -27.57 -16.15
N PHE A 225 -14.35 -28.49 -17.10
CA PHE A 225 -15.63 -28.51 -17.84
C PHE A 225 -16.84 -28.81 -16.95
N ASP A 226 -16.72 -29.69 -15.96
CA ASP A 226 -17.78 -29.97 -14.96
C ASP A 226 -18.08 -28.75 -14.06
N LEU A 227 -17.05 -28.02 -13.61
CA LEU A 227 -17.20 -26.74 -12.90
C LEU A 227 -17.98 -25.71 -13.74
N ILE A 228 -17.63 -25.58 -15.03
CA ILE A 228 -18.31 -24.69 -15.99
C ILE A 228 -19.78 -25.10 -16.19
N GLU A 229 -20.07 -26.40 -16.34
CA GLU A 229 -21.43 -26.92 -16.53
C GLU A 229 -22.31 -26.75 -15.28
N LYS A 230 -21.74 -26.92 -14.09
CA LYS A 230 -22.40 -26.66 -12.82
C LYS A 230 -22.71 -25.18 -12.62
N ARG A 231 -21.77 -24.27 -12.92
CA ARG A 231 -22.03 -22.81 -12.89
C ARG A 231 -23.02 -22.34 -13.96
N ALA A 232 -23.07 -22.98 -15.12
CA ALA A 232 -24.13 -22.75 -16.12
C ALA A 232 -25.51 -23.32 -15.70
N THR A 233 -25.59 -24.00 -14.55
CA THR A 233 -26.85 -24.44 -13.91
C THR A 233 -27.22 -23.52 -12.76
N ASP A 234 -26.24 -23.12 -11.95
CA ASP A 234 -26.29 -22.04 -10.93
C ASP A 234 -26.82 -20.71 -11.53
N LEU A 235 -26.32 -20.32 -12.71
CA LEU A 235 -26.77 -19.12 -13.44
C LEU A 235 -28.20 -19.20 -14.02
N GLU A 236 -28.86 -20.36 -13.96
CA GLU A 236 -30.20 -20.58 -14.53
C GLU A 236 -31.32 -20.37 -13.51
N ASP A 237 -31.06 -20.62 -12.22
CA ASP A 237 -32.04 -20.39 -11.13
C ASP A 237 -32.06 -18.93 -10.64
N GLY A 238 -30.99 -18.18 -10.90
CA GLY A 238 -30.89 -16.74 -10.61
C GLY A 238 -30.40 -16.40 -9.21
N ILE A 239 -29.84 -17.35 -8.45
CA ILE A 239 -29.41 -17.15 -7.06
C ILE A 239 -27.92 -17.51 -6.88
N LEU A 240 -27.06 -16.48 -6.80
CA LEU A 240 -25.62 -16.63 -6.47
C LEU A 240 -25.35 -16.45 -4.95
N ASP A 241 -26.04 -17.21 -4.09
CA ASP A 241 -25.96 -17.03 -2.63
C ASP A 241 -25.14 -18.09 -1.86
N GLY A 242 -24.81 -19.21 -2.50
CA GLY A 242 -24.13 -20.34 -1.85
C GLY A 242 -24.92 -20.98 -0.70
N ARG A 243 -26.24 -20.75 -0.61
CA ARG A 243 -27.13 -21.22 0.48
C ARG A 243 -28.63 -21.20 0.11
N GLU A 244 -29.13 -22.18 -0.63
CA GLU A 244 -30.58 -22.46 -0.62
C GLU A 244 -30.92 -23.93 -0.30
N ASN A 245 -31.76 -24.07 0.72
CA ASN A 245 -32.90 -25.00 0.78
C ASN A 245 -32.68 -26.49 0.42
N GLY A 246 -31.63 -27.08 0.98
CA GLY A 246 -31.73 -28.45 1.51
C GLY A 246 -31.53 -29.62 0.55
N ALA A 247 -30.94 -29.41 -0.63
CA ALA A 247 -30.55 -30.51 -1.54
C ALA A 247 -29.12 -30.35 -2.10
N ALA A 248 -28.26 -31.32 -1.76
CA ALA A 248 -26.96 -31.63 -2.36
C ALA A 248 -25.88 -30.51 -2.46
N THR A 249 -24.93 -30.51 -1.51
CA THR A 249 -23.62 -29.84 -1.66
C THR A 249 -22.89 -30.34 -2.91
N ILE A 250 -22.47 -29.41 -3.78
CA ILE A 250 -21.60 -29.74 -4.91
C ILE A 250 -20.18 -29.98 -4.37
N LEU A 251 -19.75 -31.24 -4.44
CA LEU A 251 -18.37 -31.64 -4.21
C LEU A 251 -17.62 -31.69 -5.55
N LEU A 252 -16.44 -31.09 -5.57
CA LEU A 252 -15.47 -31.19 -6.66
C LEU A 252 -14.21 -31.83 -6.11
N THR A 253 -13.94 -33.06 -6.54
CA THR A 253 -12.70 -33.77 -6.20
C THR A 253 -11.53 -33.10 -6.93
N ASP A 254 -10.45 -32.74 -6.23
CA ASP A 254 -9.20 -32.31 -6.88
C ASP A 254 -8.45 -33.51 -7.52
N LYS A 255 -7.36 -33.27 -8.27
CA LYS A 255 -6.59 -34.37 -8.88
C LYS A 255 -6.00 -35.35 -7.85
N ASP A 256 -5.83 -34.90 -6.60
CA ASP A 256 -5.22 -35.66 -5.52
C ASP A 256 -6.29 -36.49 -4.76
N GLY A 257 -7.56 -36.41 -5.18
CA GLY A 257 -8.67 -37.23 -4.70
C GLY A 257 -9.45 -36.60 -3.54
N ILE A 258 -9.26 -35.32 -3.25
CA ILE A 258 -9.87 -34.63 -2.10
C ILE A 258 -11.07 -33.81 -2.56
N ASP A 259 -12.24 -34.08 -1.99
CA ASP A 259 -13.46 -33.31 -2.26
C ASP A 259 -13.39 -31.90 -1.64
N LYS A 260 -13.49 -30.88 -2.49
CA LYS A 260 -13.65 -29.46 -2.14
C LYS A 260 -15.12 -29.05 -2.27
N LYS A 261 -15.59 -28.16 -1.40
CA LYS A 261 -16.92 -27.54 -1.51
C LYS A 261 -16.86 -26.32 -2.41
N LEU A 262 -17.88 -26.13 -3.25
CA LEU A 262 -17.99 -24.97 -4.15
C LEU A 262 -17.92 -23.63 -3.37
N ASP A 263 -18.50 -23.58 -2.17
CA ASP A 263 -18.55 -22.41 -1.29
C ASP A 263 -17.15 -21.98 -0.80
N GLU A 264 -16.22 -22.92 -0.58
CA GLU A 264 -14.82 -22.63 -0.19
C GLU A 264 -13.97 -22.18 -1.40
N ILE A 265 -14.35 -22.60 -2.61
CA ILE A 265 -13.73 -22.19 -3.88
C ILE A 265 -14.12 -20.74 -4.21
N ASP A 266 -15.42 -20.46 -4.10
CA ASP A 266 -16.05 -19.17 -4.37
C ASP A 266 -15.49 -18.04 -3.47
N GLN A 267 -15.22 -18.32 -2.18
CA GLN A 267 -14.60 -17.35 -1.28
C GLN A 267 -13.20 -16.90 -1.74
N LYS A 268 -12.41 -17.80 -2.35
CA LYS A 268 -11.07 -17.48 -2.86
C LYS A 268 -11.12 -16.74 -4.20
N ALA A 269 -12.11 -17.06 -5.04
CA ALA A 269 -12.39 -16.35 -6.29
C ALA A 269 -12.71 -14.86 -6.02
N ARG A 270 -13.59 -14.59 -5.05
CA ARG A 270 -13.93 -13.21 -4.61
C ARG A 270 -12.68 -12.42 -4.17
N TYR A 271 -11.73 -13.06 -3.49
CA TYR A 271 -10.48 -12.45 -3.03
C TYR A 271 -9.56 -12.06 -4.20
N GLY A 272 -9.45 -12.92 -5.22
CA GLY A 272 -8.70 -12.63 -6.46
C GLY A 272 -9.34 -11.50 -7.29
N LEU A 273 -10.67 -11.49 -7.37
CA LEU A 273 -11.45 -10.46 -8.06
C LEU A 273 -11.36 -9.09 -7.37
N ALA A 274 -11.39 -9.05 -6.03
CA ALA A 274 -11.18 -7.81 -5.28
C ALA A 274 -9.81 -7.19 -5.56
N ARG A 275 -8.75 -8.02 -5.60
CA ARG A 275 -7.38 -7.60 -5.93
C ARG A 275 -7.26 -7.04 -7.35
N SER A 276 -8.05 -7.51 -8.32
CA SER A 276 -8.03 -6.98 -9.70
C SER A 276 -8.90 -5.73 -9.89
N ARG A 277 -9.97 -5.56 -9.10
CA ARG A 277 -10.83 -4.36 -9.09
C ARG A 277 -10.16 -3.15 -8.42
N LEU A 278 -9.21 -3.38 -7.51
CA LEU A 278 -8.37 -2.36 -6.86
C LEU A 278 -7.23 -1.85 -7.77
N LEU A 279 -7.53 -1.50 -9.02
CA LEU A 279 -6.58 -0.79 -9.89
C LEU A 279 -6.47 0.70 -9.47
N ASN A 280 -5.29 1.30 -9.70
CA ASN A 280 -4.81 2.54 -9.07
C ASN A 280 -5.84 3.66 -8.88
N ASN A 281 -6.68 3.97 -9.88
CA ASN A 281 -7.64 5.09 -9.79
C ASN A 281 -8.75 4.86 -8.76
N THR A 282 -9.12 3.60 -8.51
CA THR A 282 -10.08 3.25 -7.44
C THR A 282 -9.39 3.31 -6.09
N ILE A 283 -8.14 2.83 -5.99
CA ILE A 283 -7.32 2.99 -4.77
C ILE A 283 -7.16 4.46 -4.41
N GLU A 284 -6.89 5.35 -5.35
CA GLU A 284 -6.71 6.80 -5.10
C GLU A 284 -8.00 7.49 -4.61
N ARG A 285 -9.17 7.05 -5.08
CA ARG A 285 -10.46 7.58 -4.60
C ARG A 285 -10.85 7.00 -3.24
N LEU A 286 -10.67 5.70 -3.04
CA LEU A 286 -10.84 5.03 -1.75
C LEU A 286 -9.82 5.52 -0.72
N SER A 287 -8.61 5.89 -1.13
CA SER A 287 -7.60 6.44 -0.23
C SER A 287 -8.05 7.80 0.27
N ASN A 288 -8.52 8.65 -0.62
CA ASN A 288 -8.97 10.00 -0.26
C ASN A 288 -10.39 10.03 0.36
N GLY A 289 -10.93 8.87 0.78
CA GLY A 289 -12.25 8.73 1.42
C GLY A 289 -13.47 8.98 0.51
N ARG A 290 -13.30 9.12 -0.81
CA ARG A 290 -14.35 9.54 -1.75
C ARG A 290 -15.09 8.36 -2.39
N ILE A 291 -15.94 7.69 -1.59
CA ILE A 291 -16.74 6.53 -2.02
C ILE A 291 -18.15 6.95 -2.50
N SER A 292 -18.65 6.36 -3.58
CA SER A 292 -20.06 6.43 -3.95
C SER A 292 -20.89 5.38 -3.20
N ASP A 293 -22.22 5.54 -3.16
CA ASP A 293 -23.11 4.54 -2.55
C ASP A 293 -23.01 3.16 -3.23
N SER A 294 -22.77 3.11 -4.55
CA SER A 294 -22.53 1.88 -5.31
C SER A 294 -21.18 1.22 -4.98
N GLU A 295 -20.14 2.01 -4.73
CA GLU A 295 -18.84 1.50 -4.29
C GLU A 295 -18.92 1.00 -2.84
N ARG A 296 -19.67 1.69 -1.97
CA ARG A 296 -19.98 1.25 -0.60
C ARG A 296 -20.64 -0.13 -0.59
N GLU A 297 -21.68 -0.31 -1.41
CA GLU A 297 -22.43 -1.56 -1.51
C GLU A 297 -21.54 -2.69 -2.07
N GLY A 298 -20.73 -2.41 -3.10
CA GLY A 298 -19.73 -3.36 -3.61
C GLY A 298 -18.66 -3.76 -2.59
N LEU A 299 -18.16 -2.82 -1.78
CA LEU A 299 -17.21 -3.13 -0.69
C LEU A 299 -17.86 -4.02 0.39
N ALA A 300 -19.09 -3.70 0.82
CA ALA A 300 -19.82 -4.50 1.80
C ALA A 300 -20.12 -5.94 1.31
N GLN A 301 -20.45 -6.10 0.02
CA GLN A 301 -20.64 -7.41 -0.61
C GLN A 301 -19.33 -8.24 -0.68
N LEU A 302 -18.17 -7.58 -0.76
CA LEU A 302 -16.85 -8.22 -0.71
C LEU A 302 -16.39 -8.56 0.73
N GLY A 303 -17.21 -8.26 1.74
CA GLY A 303 -16.90 -8.52 3.15
C GLY A 303 -16.05 -7.43 3.81
N PHE A 304 -15.85 -6.30 3.13
CA PHE A 304 -15.16 -5.15 3.68
C PHE A 304 -16.10 -4.30 4.53
N ASP A 305 -15.57 -3.75 5.62
CA ASP A 305 -16.28 -2.84 6.50
C ASP A 305 -16.47 -1.48 5.80
N ALA A 306 -17.64 -1.31 5.20
CA ALA A 306 -18.07 -0.06 4.62
C ALA A 306 -18.14 1.08 5.66
N ASP A 307 -18.33 0.77 6.95
CA ASP A 307 -18.46 1.79 7.99
C ASP A 307 -17.13 2.45 8.33
N TYR A 308 -15.99 1.77 8.15
CA TYR A 308 -14.66 2.38 8.18
C TYR A 308 -14.52 3.51 7.15
N PHE A 309 -14.91 3.26 5.90
CA PHE A 309 -14.87 4.25 4.82
C PHE A 309 -15.92 5.36 5.01
N ASN A 310 -17.10 5.03 5.55
CA ASN A 310 -18.13 6.02 5.92
C ASN A 310 -17.63 6.96 7.00
N GLN A 311 -16.99 6.41 8.03
CA GLN A 311 -16.41 7.15 9.14
C GLN A 311 -15.30 8.08 8.64
N LEU A 312 -14.37 7.57 7.82
CA LEU A 312 -13.34 8.40 7.19
C LEU A 312 -13.97 9.54 6.38
N ASN A 313 -14.93 9.28 5.48
CA ASN A 313 -15.61 10.32 4.71
C ASN A 313 -16.35 11.35 5.59
N ASN A 314 -17.10 10.90 6.59
CA ASN A 314 -17.86 11.78 7.48
C ASN A 314 -16.93 12.66 8.33
N ASN A 315 -15.82 12.10 8.83
CA ASN A 315 -14.80 12.84 9.57
C ASN A 315 -14.09 13.86 8.67
N ASN A 316 -13.83 13.51 7.40
CA ASN A 316 -13.25 14.44 6.43
C ASN A 316 -14.20 15.61 6.14
N GLN A 317 -15.49 15.36 5.92
CA GLN A 317 -16.49 16.42 5.73
C GLN A 317 -16.67 17.28 6.99
N ALA A 318 -16.64 16.70 8.19
CA ALA A 318 -16.66 17.46 9.44
C ALA A 318 -15.39 18.35 9.58
N SER A 319 -14.23 17.82 9.22
CA SER A 319 -12.95 18.55 9.24
C SER A 319 -12.89 19.70 8.23
N GLU A 320 -13.42 19.53 7.00
CA GLU A 320 -13.50 20.61 6.02
C GLU A 320 -14.33 21.80 6.53
N ASN A 321 -15.46 21.55 7.22
CA ASN A 321 -16.26 22.59 7.86
C ASN A 321 -15.54 23.28 9.05
N ASN A 322 -14.59 22.59 9.70
CA ASN A 322 -13.81 23.15 10.80
C ASN A 322 -12.74 24.13 10.30
N THR A 323 -12.13 23.91 9.15
CA THR A 323 -11.07 24.81 8.62
C THR A 323 -11.55 26.23 8.40
N GLU A 324 -12.74 26.44 7.83
CA GLU A 324 -13.32 27.78 7.67
C GLU A 324 -13.55 28.45 9.04
N THR A 325 -14.00 27.68 10.02
CA THR A 325 -14.18 28.12 11.41
C THR A 325 -12.85 28.55 12.04
N TRP A 326 -11.78 27.79 11.85
CA TRP A 326 -10.46 28.09 12.40
C TRP A 326 -9.72 29.21 11.67
N LEU A 327 -9.95 29.40 10.37
CA LEU A 327 -9.52 30.60 9.65
C LEU A 327 -10.24 31.85 10.20
N ALA A 328 -11.53 31.77 10.48
CA ALA A 328 -12.29 32.87 11.07
C ALA A 328 -11.92 33.18 12.54
N ALA A 329 -11.52 32.18 13.32
CA ALA A 329 -11.27 32.29 14.76
C ALA A 329 -10.29 33.41 15.17
N THR A 330 -10.52 34.02 16.33
CA THR A 330 -9.69 35.11 16.89
C THR A 330 -8.98 34.71 18.19
N ASN A 331 -9.31 33.55 18.75
CA ASN A 331 -8.90 33.03 20.06
C ASN A 331 -8.01 31.78 19.97
N LEU A 332 -7.29 31.59 18.87
CA LEU A 332 -6.27 30.53 18.76
C LEU A 332 -5.08 30.86 19.67
N PRO A 333 -4.46 29.86 20.34
CA PRO A 333 -3.26 30.07 21.14
C PRO A 333 -2.07 30.46 20.26
N ALA A 334 -1.08 31.15 20.83
CA ALA A 334 0.15 31.48 20.11
C ALA A 334 1.05 30.25 19.93
N PHE A 335 1.78 30.18 18.81
CA PHE A 335 2.75 29.13 18.54
C PHE A 335 3.93 29.18 19.50
N ASN A 336 4.20 28.06 20.17
CA ASN A 336 5.37 27.90 21.03
C ASN A 336 6.62 27.66 20.18
N ARG A 337 7.64 28.51 20.36
CA ARG A 337 9.00 28.22 19.90
C ARG A 337 9.69 27.36 20.95
N LEU A 338 10.24 26.21 20.54
CA LEU A 338 10.97 25.31 21.44
C LEU A 338 12.27 25.98 21.92
N SER A 339 12.65 25.70 23.18
CA SER A 339 13.82 26.30 23.81
C SER A 339 15.09 25.52 23.49
N ILE A 340 16.12 26.21 23.01
CA ILE A 340 17.46 25.64 22.85
C ILE A 340 18.12 25.50 24.23
N LEU A 341 18.64 24.31 24.53
CA LEU A 341 19.45 24.06 25.71
C LEU A 341 20.79 24.78 25.58
N SER A 342 21.18 25.49 26.63
CA SER A 342 22.53 26.03 26.77
C SER A 342 23.52 24.90 26.98
N ASP A 343 24.69 25.02 26.36
CA ASP A 343 25.86 24.25 26.75
C ASP A 343 26.22 24.52 28.21
N GLU A 344 26.46 23.45 28.97
CA GLU A 344 26.81 23.50 30.39
C GLU A 344 28.31 23.73 30.61
N ASP A 345 29.15 23.54 29.58
CA ASP A 345 30.61 23.78 29.68
C ASP A 345 30.97 25.27 29.61
N GLY A 346 30.15 26.07 28.93
CA GLY A 346 30.24 27.52 28.81
C GLY A 346 31.33 28.07 27.86
N ASP A 347 31.99 27.25 27.04
CA ASP A 347 33.01 27.69 26.06
C ASP A 347 32.54 27.52 24.60
N PRO A 348 31.88 28.52 24.00
CA PRO A 348 31.34 28.43 22.63
C PRO A 348 32.41 28.45 21.52
N ASN A 349 33.69 28.29 21.86
CA ASN A 349 34.83 28.30 20.94
C ASN A 349 35.54 26.94 20.85
N ASN A 350 35.15 25.97 21.69
CA ASN A 350 35.63 24.60 21.57
C ASN A 350 34.70 23.81 20.62
N ASN A 351 35.06 22.56 20.32
CA ASN A 351 34.23 21.61 19.56
C ASN A 351 33.65 20.54 20.51
N ALA A 352 33.31 20.92 21.73
CA ALA A 352 32.73 20.05 22.74
C ALA A 352 31.42 20.68 23.23
N ALA A 353 30.47 19.85 23.65
CA ALA A 353 29.27 20.36 24.30
C ALA A 353 28.82 19.43 25.42
N THR A 354 28.47 20.01 26.57
CA THR A 354 28.00 19.25 27.73
C THR A 354 26.55 19.59 28.01
N TYR A 355 25.72 18.56 28.20
CA TYR A 355 24.29 18.73 28.52
C TYR A 355 23.85 17.73 29.57
N THR A 356 22.92 18.14 30.45
CA THR A 356 22.20 17.25 31.35
C THR A 356 20.73 17.17 30.93
N LEU A 357 20.20 15.95 30.82
CA LEU A 357 18.78 15.66 30.64
C LEU A 357 18.27 14.79 31.79
N THR A 358 17.52 15.38 32.70
CA THR A 358 16.80 14.66 33.75
C THR A 358 15.42 14.25 33.24
N ALA A 359 15.14 12.96 33.10
CA ALA A 359 13.81 12.46 32.77
C ALA A 359 12.90 12.53 34.01
N THR A 360 12.12 13.60 34.14
CA THR A 360 11.29 13.91 35.30
C THR A 360 9.84 13.45 35.09
N PRO A 361 9.21 12.71 36.04
CA PRO A 361 7.81 12.32 35.97
C PRO A 361 6.85 13.44 36.44
N ASP A 362 5.56 13.30 36.11
CA ASP A 362 4.43 14.06 36.68
C ASP A 362 4.56 15.59 36.66
N VAL A 363 5.24 16.12 35.65
CA VAL A 363 5.39 17.57 35.42
C VAL A 363 4.06 18.11 34.89
N ASN A 364 3.41 18.99 35.65
CA ASN A 364 2.20 19.67 35.20
C ASN A 364 2.54 20.67 34.08
N VAL A 365 2.27 20.26 32.84
CA VAL A 365 2.44 21.06 31.63
C VAL A 365 1.14 21.81 31.34
N ALA A 366 1.24 23.11 31.04
CA ALA A 366 0.10 23.88 30.52
C ALA A 366 -0.13 23.58 29.03
N ILE A 367 -1.31 23.03 28.70
CA ILE A 367 -1.77 22.86 27.33
C ILE A 367 -2.73 24.02 27.02
N ASN A 368 -2.42 24.78 25.97
CA ASN A 368 -3.28 25.85 25.48
C ASN A 368 -4.03 25.37 24.23
N ALA A 369 -5.31 25.72 24.14
CA ALA A 369 -6.20 25.34 23.04
C ALA A 369 -7.09 26.53 22.61
N PRO A 370 -7.87 26.41 21.52
CA PRO A 370 -8.76 27.48 21.04
C PRO A 370 -9.84 27.88 22.06
N GLY A 371 -9.58 28.92 22.86
CA GLY A 371 -10.49 29.41 23.90
C GLY A 371 -10.51 28.61 25.21
N ASP A 372 -9.58 27.67 25.40
CA ASP A 372 -9.50 26.81 26.59
C ASP A 372 -8.02 26.57 26.99
N SER A 373 -7.78 26.20 28.25
CA SER A 373 -6.46 25.76 28.72
C SER A 373 -6.56 24.92 29.99
N TRP A 374 -5.71 23.89 30.07
CA TRP A 374 -5.68 22.95 31.19
C TRP A 374 -4.26 22.54 31.55
N LEU A 375 -4.09 21.91 32.71
CA LEU A 375 -2.84 21.26 33.10
C LEU A 375 -2.89 19.77 32.77
N THR A 376 -1.77 19.21 32.33
CA THR A 376 -1.59 17.78 32.09
C THR A 376 -0.29 17.30 32.76
N PRO A 377 -0.32 16.28 33.63
CA PRO A 377 0.90 15.66 34.16
C PRO A 377 1.58 14.89 33.02
N MET A 378 2.84 15.22 32.75
CA MET A 378 3.64 14.66 31.66
C MET A 378 5.02 14.24 32.17
N MET A 379 5.62 13.25 31.52
CA MET A 379 7.05 13.01 31.64
C MET A 379 7.79 14.06 30.80
N ARG A 380 8.80 14.73 31.36
CA ARG A 380 9.52 15.83 30.69
C ARG A 380 11.00 15.83 31.03
N TYR A 381 11.84 16.14 30.04
CA TYR A 381 13.24 16.43 30.29
C TYR A 381 13.41 17.77 31.03
N ASN A 382 14.25 17.76 32.07
CA ASN A 382 14.60 18.92 32.91
C ASN A 382 13.39 19.62 33.56
N GLY A 383 12.29 18.91 33.81
CA GLY A 383 11.05 19.51 34.32
C GLY A 383 10.40 20.54 33.38
N SER A 384 10.78 20.55 32.10
CA SER A 384 10.45 21.62 31.15
C SER A 384 8.99 21.58 30.68
N GLN A 385 8.37 22.74 30.48
CA GLN A 385 7.01 22.83 29.91
C GLN A 385 6.97 22.35 28.45
N LEU A 386 8.04 22.63 27.69
CA LEU A 386 8.19 22.27 26.28
C LEU A 386 9.32 21.26 26.08
N PRO A 387 9.27 20.44 25.02
CA PRO A 387 10.40 19.65 24.55
C PRO A 387 11.66 20.52 24.34
N PRO A 388 12.85 20.08 24.80
CA PRO A 388 14.10 20.78 24.56
C PRO A 388 14.56 20.66 23.10
N VAL A 389 15.37 21.63 22.67
CA VAL A 389 16.18 21.55 21.44
C VAL A 389 17.66 21.50 21.81
N ILE A 390 18.39 20.53 21.29
CA ILE A 390 19.86 20.59 21.25
C ILE A 390 20.27 21.10 19.87
N LYS A 391 21.27 21.98 19.81
CA LYS A 391 21.77 22.54 18.55
C LYS A 391 23.29 22.46 18.54
N ALA A 392 23.86 21.78 17.55
CA ALA A 392 25.29 21.54 17.41
C ALA A 392 25.74 21.60 15.94
N LYS A 393 27.04 21.55 15.69
CA LYS A 393 27.65 21.56 14.36
C LYS A 393 28.32 20.23 14.04
N ARG A 394 28.41 19.92 12.75
CA ARG A 394 29.22 18.81 12.23
C ARG A 394 30.68 18.98 12.66
N GLY A 395 31.21 17.96 13.33
CA GLY A 395 32.55 17.96 13.93
C GLY A 395 32.58 18.21 15.43
N ASP A 396 31.46 18.56 16.06
CA ASP A 396 31.38 18.71 17.52
C ASP A 396 31.34 17.35 18.23
N PHE A 397 31.82 17.32 19.47
CA PHE A 397 31.80 16.18 20.38
C PHE A 397 30.84 16.43 21.54
N MET A 398 29.75 15.68 21.62
CA MET A 398 28.79 15.84 22.72
C MET A 398 29.11 14.91 23.88
N THR A 399 28.94 15.41 25.10
CA THR A 399 28.80 14.63 26.33
C THR A 399 27.42 14.93 26.92
N LEU A 400 26.53 13.93 26.97
CA LEU A 400 25.20 14.10 27.55
C LEU A 400 24.98 13.18 28.76
N HIS A 401 24.65 13.78 29.90
CA HIS A 401 24.30 13.08 31.13
C HIS A 401 22.77 12.89 31.21
N LEU A 402 22.31 11.66 30.99
CA LEU A 402 20.93 11.25 31.26
C LEU A 402 20.80 10.91 32.75
N VAL A 403 19.93 11.62 33.46
CA VAL A 403 19.52 11.29 34.85
C VAL A 403 18.09 10.76 34.82
N ASN A 404 17.84 9.57 35.34
CA ASN A 404 16.51 8.97 35.32
C ASN A 404 15.78 9.13 36.67
N ASP A 405 14.93 10.15 36.76
CA ASP A 405 14.04 10.37 37.92
C ASP A 405 12.67 9.67 37.75
N LEU A 406 12.44 8.94 36.65
CA LEU A 406 11.22 8.14 36.46
C LEU A 406 11.21 6.91 37.40
N PRO A 407 10.04 6.38 37.75
CA PRO A 407 9.92 5.13 38.52
C PRO A 407 10.21 3.87 37.69
N VAL A 408 10.55 4.00 36.41
CA VAL A 408 10.80 2.91 35.46
C VAL A 408 12.10 3.15 34.69
N ALA A 409 12.64 2.12 34.03
CA ALA A 409 13.84 2.28 33.21
C ALA A 409 13.55 3.10 31.94
N THR A 410 14.56 3.84 31.47
CA THR A 410 14.47 4.70 30.27
C THR A 410 15.80 4.71 29.51
N SER A 411 15.82 5.31 28.33
CA SER A 411 17.04 5.58 27.58
C SER A 411 16.89 6.91 26.82
N ILE A 412 17.91 7.29 26.04
CA ILE A 412 17.76 8.24 24.94
C ILE A 412 18.31 7.55 23.70
N HIS A 413 17.45 7.29 22.72
CA HIS A 413 17.85 7.01 21.36
C HIS A 413 17.97 8.30 20.55
N TRP A 414 19.02 8.36 19.74
CA TRP A 414 19.42 9.51 18.93
C TRP A 414 18.96 9.33 17.49
N HIS A 415 17.66 9.49 17.26
CA HIS A 415 17.02 9.15 15.99
C HIS A 415 17.63 9.88 14.79
N GLY A 416 18.17 9.09 13.87
CA GLY A 416 18.82 9.51 12.63
C GLY A 416 20.33 9.81 12.74
N PHE A 417 20.97 9.53 13.89
CA PHE A 417 22.41 9.70 14.06
C PHE A 417 23.26 8.53 13.52
N LYS A 418 24.41 8.87 12.92
CA LYS A 418 25.50 7.95 12.58
C LYS A 418 26.48 7.86 13.75
N ILE A 419 26.23 6.99 14.72
CA ILE A 419 27.00 6.86 15.98
C ILE A 419 27.30 5.40 16.37
N PRO A 420 28.23 5.12 17.30
CA PRO A 420 28.53 3.78 17.80
C PRO A 420 27.35 3.15 18.57
N GLY A 421 27.18 1.82 18.49
CA GLY A 421 26.00 1.12 19.02
C GLY A 421 25.84 1.22 20.54
N ASP A 422 26.93 1.26 21.31
CA ASP A 422 26.90 1.45 22.77
C ASP A 422 26.39 2.85 23.18
N GLN A 423 26.46 3.81 22.25
CA GLN A 423 25.96 5.18 22.36
C GLN A 423 24.56 5.36 21.73
N ASP A 424 24.09 4.42 20.91
CA ASP A 424 22.87 4.55 20.11
C ASP A 424 21.59 4.70 20.95
N GLY A 425 21.54 4.04 22.11
CA GLY A 425 20.47 4.24 23.10
C GLY A 425 19.36 3.21 23.12
N GLY A 426 19.54 2.10 22.41
CA GLY A 426 18.58 0.99 22.37
C GLY A 426 18.37 0.21 23.68
N PRO A 427 17.49 -0.80 23.62
CA PRO A 427 16.96 -1.50 24.79
C PRO A 427 17.97 -2.37 25.54
N ASP A 428 19.16 -2.63 24.98
CA ASP A 428 20.25 -3.39 25.63
C ASP A 428 20.86 -2.68 26.85
N PHE A 429 20.84 -1.34 26.86
CA PHE A 429 21.53 -0.52 27.87
C PHE A 429 20.61 0.51 28.54
N PRO A 430 19.49 0.09 29.15
CA PRO A 430 18.53 0.99 29.75
C PRO A 430 19.04 1.53 31.09
N VAL A 431 18.74 2.80 31.36
CA VAL A 431 19.03 3.48 32.63
C VAL A 431 17.91 3.16 33.62
N ALA A 432 18.21 2.36 34.63
CA ALA A 432 17.24 2.05 35.68
C ALA A 432 16.82 3.32 36.48
N ALA A 433 15.66 3.25 37.14
CA ALA A 433 15.14 4.32 37.98
C ALA A 433 16.15 4.76 39.06
N GLY A 434 16.37 6.06 39.20
CA GLY A 434 17.32 6.67 40.14
C GLY A 434 18.80 6.59 39.73
N ASN A 435 19.12 6.02 38.57
CA ASN A 435 20.48 5.96 38.03
C ASN A 435 20.70 7.00 36.91
N SER A 436 21.94 7.10 36.44
CA SER A 436 22.32 7.92 35.29
C SER A 436 23.20 7.15 34.29
N LYS A 437 23.20 7.60 33.03
CA LYS A 437 24.13 7.16 31.97
C LYS A 437 24.72 8.40 31.30
N THR A 438 25.98 8.31 30.88
CA THR A 438 26.60 9.33 30.03
C THR A 438 26.69 8.78 28.60
N TYR A 439 26.23 9.57 27.64
CA TYR A 439 26.41 9.36 26.22
C TYR A 439 27.55 10.26 25.73
N SER A 440 28.43 9.76 24.87
CA SER A 440 29.56 10.54 24.36
C SER A 440 29.96 10.13 22.94
N PHE A 441 29.82 11.04 21.98
CA PHE A 441 30.14 10.78 20.57
C PHE A 441 30.42 12.05 19.75
N SER A 442 31.10 11.87 18.62
CA SER A 442 31.36 12.90 17.61
C SER A 442 30.26 12.96 16.56
N MET A 443 29.88 14.16 16.12
CA MET A 443 28.78 14.38 15.18
C MET A 443 29.33 14.54 13.75
N LEU A 444 29.49 13.43 13.03
CA LEU A 444 30.27 13.40 11.78
C LEU A 444 29.43 13.44 10.49
N GLN A 445 28.10 13.38 10.56
CA GLN A 445 27.18 13.43 9.41
C GLN A 445 26.85 14.86 8.94
N PRO A 446 26.26 15.05 7.75
CA PRO A 446 25.77 16.35 7.27
C PRO A 446 24.69 16.98 8.17
N ALA A 447 24.44 18.28 7.97
CA ALA A 447 23.34 18.99 8.62
C ALA A 447 21.98 18.29 8.42
N ALA A 448 21.22 18.06 9.50
CA ALA A 448 19.99 17.27 9.45
C ALA A 448 18.96 17.67 10.56
N PRO A 449 17.65 17.50 10.29
CA PRO A 449 16.59 17.62 11.29
C PRO A 449 16.48 16.31 12.10
N LEU A 450 17.37 16.15 13.08
CA LEU A 450 17.43 14.99 13.96
C LEU A 450 16.51 15.18 15.18
N TRP A 451 16.21 14.12 15.90
CA TRP A 451 15.42 14.17 17.13
C TRP A 451 15.83 13.05 18.09
N PHE A 452 15.32 13.10 19.32
CA PHE A 452 15.65 12.09 20.31
C PHE A 452 14.46 11.77 21.22
N HIS A 453 14.38 10.51 21.63
CA HIS A 453 13.29 9.96 22.44
C HIS A 453 13.77 8.74 23.22
N PRO A 454 13.06 8.29 24.28
CA PRO A 454 13.34 7.01 24.91
C PRO A 454 13.16 5.85 23.94
N HIS A 455 13.95 4.78 24.15
CA HIS A 455 13.86 3.49 23.46
C HIS A 455 14.06 2.29 24.43
N PRO A 456 13.36 2.23 25.60
CA PRO A 456 13.41 1.09 26.49
C PRO A 456 12.41 0.00 26.07
N ASP A 457 12.82 -1.27 26.19
CA ASP A 457 12.02 -2.45 25.84
C ASP A 457 10.59 -2.42 26.43
N MET A 458 9.60 -2.68 25.58
CA MET A 458 8.16 -2.68 25.87
C MET A 458 7.61 -1.38 26.51
N LYS A 459 8.37 -0.27 26.44
CA LYS A 459 8.04 1.01 27.08
C LYS A 459 8.35 2.24 26.23
N THR A 460 8.73 2.09 24.96
CA THR A 460 8.95 3.21 24.05
C THR A 460 7.67 4.03 23.87
N GLY A 461 6.57 3.37 23.46
CA GLY A 461 5.30 4.04 23.16
C GLY A 461 4.74 4.81 24.35
N GLU A 462 4.78 4.22 25.55
CA GLU A 462 4.26 4.84 26.77
C GLU A 462 5.05 6.09 27.15
N GLN A 463 6.38 6.07 27.07
CA GLN A 463 7.24 7.18 27.51
C GLN A 463 7.22 8.35 26.52
N VAL A 464 7.23 8.07 25.22
CA VAL A 464 7.07 9.09 24.17
C VAL A 464 5.69 9.73 24.25
N TYR A 465 4.64 8.92 24.39
CA TYR A 465 3.27 9.43 24.53
C TYR A 465 3.14 10.33 25.76
N LYS A 466 3.68 9.91 26.91
CA LYS A 466 3.66 10.70 28.15
C LYS A 466 4.53 11.95 28.13
N GLY A 467 5.37 12.17 27.12
CA GLY A 467 5.95 13.49 26.83
C GLY A 467 7.46 13.57 26.67
N LEU A 468 8.19 12.44 26.74
CA LEU A 468 9.63 12.41 26.53
C LEU A 468 9.97 12.37 25.05
N ALA A 469 10.30 13.54 24.52
CA ALA A 469 10.92 13.74 23.21
C ALA A 469 11.72 15.06 23.25
N GLY A 470 12.65 15.21 22.33
CA GLY A 470 13.38 16.46 22.09
C GLY A 470 13.86 16.55 20.64
N VAL A 471 14.17 17.76 20.20
CA VAL A 471 14.66 18.04 18.84
C VAL A 471 16.17 18.16 18.85
N PHE A 472 16.84 17.68 17.81
CA PHE A 472 18.27 17.88 17.61
C PHE A 472 18.53 18.55 16.24
N LEU A 473 19.07 19.76 16.26
CA LEU A 473 19.45 20.49 15.05
C LEU A 473 20.96 20.37 14.83
N LEU A 474 21.35 19.55 13.86
CA LEU A 474 22.73 19.49 13.38
C LEU A 474 22.90 20.45 12.20
N GLU A 475 23.91 21.32 12.28
CA GLU A 475 24.30 22.25 11.22
C GLU A 475 25.66 21.88 10.63
N ASP A 476 25.96 22.37 9.41
CA ASP A 476 27.29 22.27 8.82
C ASP A 476 27.65 23.53 8.03
N GLU A 477 28.86 23.55 7.46
CA GLU A 477 29.36 24.68 6.68
C GLU A 477 28.48 24.97 5.45
N ILE A 478 27.81 23.97 4.88
CA ILE A 478 26.95 24.13 3.69
C ILE A 478 25.62 24.77 4.11
N SER A 479 24.97 24.27 5.17
CA SER A 479 23.72 24.89 5.65
C SER A 479 23.96 26.34 6.08
N GLN A 480 25.03 26.58 6.85
CA GLN A 480 25.42 27.93 7.29
C GLN A 480 25.78 28.85 6.11
N GLN A 481 26.43 28.34 5.05
CA GLN A 481 26.72 29.14 3.85
C GLN A 481 25.42 29.54 3.11
N LEU A 482 24.48 28.62 2.94
CA LEU A 482 23.20 28.90 2.28
C LEU A 482 22.39 29.94 3.06
N GLU A 483 22.31 29.78 4.38
CA GLU A 483 21.65 30.72 5.29
C GLU A 483 22.32 32.11 5.23
N SER A 484 23.66 32.17 5.32
CA SER A 484 24.44 33.42 5.20
C SER A 484 24.21 34.15 3.88
N ASN A 485 24.04 33.41 2.78
CA ASN A 485 23.80 33.95 1.45
C ASN A 485 22.33 34.32 1.17
N LYS A 486 21.42 34.16 2.14
CA LYS A 486 19.95 34.25 1.94
C LYS A 486 19.41 33.29 0.87
N GLN A 487 20.02 32.11 0.79
CA GLN A 487 19.61 31.00 -0.08
C GLN A 487 18.82 29.93 0.67
N LEU A 488 18.59 30.12 1.97
CA LEU A 488 17.77 29.29 2.86
C LEU A 488 17.26 30.16 4.02
N PRO A 489 15.98 30.08 4.44
CA PRO A 489 15.48 30.82 5.60
C PRO A 489 16.21 30.40 6.89
N ALA A 490 16.49 31.38 7.76
CA ALA A 490 17.35 31.22 8.92
C ALA A 490 16.85 32.01 10.15
N GLY A 491 17.40 31.71 11.33
CA GLY A 491 17.09 32.43 12.57
C GLY A 491 15.60 32.33 12.93
N ASN A 492 14.90 33.47 13.07
CA ASN A 492 13.46 33.48 13.37
C ASN A 492 12.59 32.80 12.30
N TYR A 493 13.13 32.64 11.08
CA TYR A 493 12.47 32.06 9.91
C TYR A 493 12.80 30.59 9.69
N ASP A 494 13.60 29.96 10.57
CA ASP A 494 13.83 28.52 10.64
C ASP A 494 13.18 27.97 11.92
N ILE A 495 12.18 27.10 11.76
CA ILE A 495 11.21 26.79 12.82
C ILE A 495 11.02 25.27 12.94
N PRO A 496 11.46 24.64 14.04
CA PRO A 496 11.06 23.30 14.41
C PRO A 496 9.56 23.21 14.73
N VAL A 497 8.88 22.26 14.10
CA VAL A 497 7.45 21.95 14.26
C VAL A 497 7.32 20.49 14.66
N LEU A 498 7.23 20.23 15.97
CA LEU A 498 7.02 18.90 16.53
C LEU A 498 5.52 18.62 16.61
N ILE A 499 5.05 17.65 15.81
CA ILE A 499 3.65 17.23 15.74
C ILE A 499 3.47 15.98 16.62
N GLN A 500 2.52 16.04 17.55
CA GLN A 500 2.21 14.94 18.47
C GLN A 500 0.69 14.84 18.72
N ASP A 501 0.04 13.74 18.33
CA ASP A 501 -1.37 13.51 18.64
C ASP A 501 -1.57 12.87 20.02
N ARG A 502 -2.56 13.33 20.78
CA ARG A 502 -2.87 12.86 22.14
C ARG A 502 -4.37 12.70 22.34
N ARG A 503 -4.75 11.90 23.32
CA ARG A 503 -6.08 11.83 23.93
C ARG A 503 -6.00 12.27 25.38
N PHE A 504 -7.01 13.00 25.84
CA PHE A 504 -7.11 13.47 27.21
C PHE A 504 -8.33 12.84 27.90
N LYS A 505 -8.20 12.54 29.19
CA LYS A 505 -9.34 12.16 30.03
C LYS A 505 -10.17 13.39 30.39
N ASP A 506 -11.41 13.15 30.82
CA ASP A 506 -12.28 14.18 31.40
C ASP A 506 -11.55 14.99 32.49
N GLU A 507 -11.84 16.29 32.53
CA GLU A 507 -11.16 17.21 33.43
C GLU A 507 -11.57 17.02 34.89
N VAL A 508 -10.56 16.93 35.77
CA VAL A 508 -10.75 16.88 37.23
C VAL A 508 -9.89 17.96 37.86
N ASN A 509 -10.52 18.96 38.48
CA ASN A 509 -9.86 20.08 39.18
C ASN A 509 -8.87 20.89 38.30
N GLY A 510 -9.20 21.15 37.03
CA GLY A 510 -8.32 21.88 36.10
C GLY A 510 -7.19 21.04 35.50
N ILE A 511 -7.20 19.72 35.75
CA ILE A 511 -6.23 18.76 35.22
C ILE A 511 -6.93 17.81 34.25
N ARG A 512 -6.36 17.64 33.05
CA ARG A 512 -6.71 16.56 32.11
C ARG A 512 -5.51 15.65 31.95
N GLU A 513 -5.60 14.43 32.45
CA GLU A 513 -4.56 13.41 32.28
C GLU A 513 -4.54 12.89 30.84
N LEU A 514 -3.36 12.44 30.38
CA LEU A 514 -3.27 11.69 29.13
C LEU A 514 -3.97 10.33 29.25
N ALA A 515 -4.78 9.98 28.25
CA ALA A 515 -5.34 8.64 28.08
C ALA A 515 -4.42 7.84 27.14
N TYR A 516 -3.80 6.79 27.65
CA TYR A 516 -2.92 5.87 26.92
C TYR A 516 -3.34 4.43 27.23
N MET A 517 -3.58 3.62 26.20
CA MET A 517 -3.94 2.19 26.30
C MET A 517 -4.92 1.84 27.44
N ASP A 518 -6.10 2.47 27.43
CA ASP A 518 -7.19 2.15 28.38
C ASP A 518 -7.99 0.89 28.00
N ARG A 519 -7.67 0.29 26.83
CA ARG A 519 -8.17 -0.99 26.32
C ARG A 519 -7.06 -1.75 25.56
N GLU A 520 -7.40 -2.93 25.03
CA GLU A 520 -6.53 -3.74 24.17
C GLU A 520 -5.91 -2.90 23.05
N MET A 521 -4.67 -3.25 22.67
CA MET A 521 -3.87 -2.52 21.69
C MET A 521 -4.64 -2.34 20.37
N ASP A 522 -4.88 -1.09 19.99
CA ASP A 522 -5.44 -0.75 18.69
C ASP A 522 -4.44 -1.15 17.60
N SER A 523 -4.93 -1.81 16.55
CA SER A 523 -4.06 -2.32 15.50
C SER A 523 -3.50 -1.22 14.59
N ASP A 524 -4.04 0.00 14.65
CA ASP A 524 -3.46 1.20 14.03
C ASP A 524 -2.42 1.91 14.94
N GLY A 525 -2.14 1.37 16.14
CA GLY A 525 -1.33 2.01 17.18
C GLY A 525 -2.07 3.11 17.95
N MET A 526 -1.36 3.90 18.75
CA MET A 526 -1.97 4.94 19.58
C MET A 526 -2.28 6.19 18.75
N LEU A 527 -3.55 6.34 18.37
CA LEU A 527 -4.08 7.49 17.62
C LEU A 527 -4.79 8.51 18.54
N GLY A 528 -4.26 9.72 18.64
CA GLY A 528 -4.87 10.87 19.32
C GLY A 528 -5.98 11.56 18.53
N ASP A 529 -6.80 12.33 19.24
CA ASP A 529 -7.86 13.21 18.71
C ASP A 529 -7.48 14.71 18.83
N GLU A 530 -6.64 15.07 19.79
CA GLU A 530 -6.06 16.40 19.96
C GLU A 530 -4.63 16.46 19.39
N ILE A 531 -4.40 17.36 18.43
CA ILE A 531 -3.09 17.52 17.77
C ILE A 531 -2.28 18.64 18.45
N LEU A 532 -1.21 18.25 19.15
CA LEU A 532 -0.28 19.17 19.77
C LEU A 532 0.84 19.56 18.79
N ILE A 533 0.98 20.86 18.56
CA ILE A 533 2.09 21.46 17.83
C ILE A 533 2.96 22.22 18.82
N ASN A 534 4.19 21.74 19.05
CA ASN A 534 5.06 22.25 20.10
C ASN A 534 4.33 22.42 21.46
N GLY A 535 3.49 21.45 21.82
CA GLY A 535 2.75 21.43 23.10
C GLY A 535 1.52 22.33 23.19
N SER A 536 0.92 22.79 22.07
CA SER A 536 -0.38 23.47 22.09
C SER A 536 -1.29 22.99 20.97
N VAL A 537 -2.60 22.98 21.24
CA VAL A 537 -3.63 22.57 20.27
C VAL A 537 -3.87 23.71 19.30
N LEU A 538 -3.76 23.41 18.00
CA LEU A 538 -4.10 24.31 16.89
C LEU A 538 -3.57 25.76 17.04
N PRO A 539 -2.26 25.96 17.25
CA PRO A 539 -1.72 27.30 17.47
C PRO A 539 -1.69 28.14 16.18
N LYS A 540 -1.63 29.47 16.38
CA LYS A 540 -1.33 30.44 15.32
C LYS A 540 0.10 30.95 15.40
N LEU A 541 0.77 31.08 14.25
CA LEU A 541 2.05 31.74 14.10
C LEU A 541 1.87 32.99 13.25
N ASP A 542 2.32 34.14 13.76
CA ASP A 542 2.34 35.38 13.00
C ASP A 542 3.56 35.36 12.05
N VAL A 543 3.33 35.54 10.76
CA VAL A 543 4.36 35.46 9.70
C VAL A 543 4.46 36.75 8.89
N GLU A 544 5.65 37.02 8.39
CA GLU A 544 5.92 38.03 7.36
C GLU A 544 5.59 37.49 5.96
N THR A 545 5.32 38.38 4.99
CA THR A 545 5.19 38.04 3.56
C THR A 545 6.52 37.63 2.91
N ARG A 546 7.09 36.50 3.34
CA ARG A 546 8.39 35.96 2.90
C ARG A 546 8.46 34.44 3.01
N GLN A 547 9.59 33.87 2.63
CA GLN A 547 9.91 32.45 2.83
C GLN A 547 10.28 32.11 4.28
N TYR A 548 9.66 31.05 4.80
CA TYR A 548 9.96 30.43 6.09
C TYR A 548 10.32 28.95 5.88
N ARG A 549 11.32 28.45 6.61
CA ARG A 549 11.70 27.03 6.68
C ARG A 549 11.04 26.44 7.93
N PHE A 550 10.22 25.41 7.74
CA PHE A 550 9.63 24.63 8.80
C PHE A 550 10.26 23.24 8.79
N ARG A 551 10.92 22.87 9.89
CA ARG A 551 11.48 21.53 10.09
C ARG A 551 10.40 20.72 10.80
N VAL A 552 9.66 19.93 10.04
CA VAL A 552 8.50 19.19 10.51
C VAL A 552 8.92 17.80 10.97
N TYR A 553 8.51 17.47 12.19
CA TYR A 553 8.78 16.20 12.86
C TYR A 553 7.47 15.49 13.15
N ASN A 554 7.28 14.29 12.59
CA ASN A 554 6.20 13.43 13.03
C ASN A 554 6.65 12.64 14.28
N ALA A 555 6.39 13.21 15.46
CA ALA A 555 6.66 12.62 16.77
C ALA A 555 5.37 12.12 17.47
N SER A 556 4.39 11.73 16.66
CA SER A 556 3.23 10.94 17.07
C SER A 556 3.62 9.48 17.24
N ASN A 557 2.85 8.73 18.03
CA ASN A 557 3.15 7.32 18.30
C ASN A 557 2.93 6.43 17.07
N ALA A 558 1.89 6.71 16.29
CA ALA A 558 1.50 5.88 15.14
C ALA A 558 0.97 6.66 13.93
N ARG A 559 0.36 7.83 14.16
CA ARG A 559 -0.33 8.59 13.13
C ARG A 559 0.60 9.00 11.98
N THR A 560 0.14 8.79 10.76
CA THR A 560 0.74 9.33 9.53
C THR A 560 -0.02 10.59 9.13
N TYR A 561 0.68 11.61 8.62
CA TYR A 561 0.07 12.87 8.16
C TYR A 561 0.37 13.11 6.68
N ASP A 562 -0.58 13.71 5.95
CA ASP A 562 -0.42 14.16 4.55
C ASP A 562 -0.50 15.69 4.51
N LEU A 563 0.62 16.35 4.78
CA LEU A 563 0.67 17.77 5.09
C LEU A 563 0.56 18.65 3.83
N ALA A 564 -0.41 19.56 3.81
CA ALA A 564 -0.67 20.52 2.73
C ALA A 564 -1.12 21.89 3.27
N LEU A 565 -1.22 22.88 2.39
CA LEU A 565 -1.77 24.21 2.73
C LEU A 565 -3.25 24.31 2.36
N SER A 566 -4.06 24.93 3.23
CA SER A 566 -5.52 25.00 3.05
C SER A 566 -5.99 25.84 1.87
N ASP A 567 -5.15 26.73 1.36
CA ASP A 567 -5.39 27.54 0.15
C ASP A 567 -4.95 26.83 -1.14
N GLY A 568 -4.38 25.61 -1.04
CA GLY A 568 -3.82 24.87 -2.17
C GLY A 568 -2.50 25.42 -2.68
N ALA A 569 -1.85 26.34 -1.96
CA ALA A 569 -0.54 26.85 -2.34
C ALA A 569 0.52 25.73 -2.26
N ARG A 570 1.46 25.75 -3.22
CA ARG A 570 2.59 24.81 -3.27
C ARG A 570 3.75 25.34 -2.46
N PHE A 571 4.50 24.44 -1.83
CA PHE A 571 5.72 24.72 -1.08
C PHE A 571 6.89 23.94 -1.67
N LYS A 572 8.10 24.15 -1.14
CA LYS A 572 9.29 23.42 -1.57
C LYS A 572 9.82 22.55 -0.44
N VAL A 573 9.95 21.25 -0.65
CA VAL A 573 10.72 20.40 0.25
C VAL A 573 12.20 20.63 -0.05
N VAL A 574 12.98 20.96 0.98
CA VAL A 574 14.42 21.26 0.90
C VAL A 574 15.28 20.24 1.65
N GLY A 575 14.68 19.40 2.48
CA GLY A 575 15.37 18.35 3.22
C GLY A 575 14.43 17.27 3.74
N THR A 576 15.00 16.14 4.12
CA THR A 576 14.33 14.96 4.70
C THR A 576 15.03 14.55 6.00
N ASP A 577 14.67 13.39 6.58
CA ASP A 577 15.27 12.79 7.78
C ASP A 577 16.77 13.10 7.96
N GLY A 578 17.56 12.85 6.91
CA GLY A 578 19.02 12.96 6.93
C GLY A 578 19.61 14.25 6.36
N GLY A 579 18.80 15.28 6.15
CA GLY A 579 19.27 16.61 5.74
C GLY A 579 18.84 17.07 4.35
N LEU A 580 19.56 18.07 3.82
CA LEU A 580 19.16 18.80 2.63
C LEU A 580 19.15 17.94 1.34
N LEU A 581 18.12 18.14 0.52
CA LEU A 581 18.02 17.62 -0.83
C LEU A 581 19.02 18.32 -1.76
N SER A 582 19.55 17.58 -2.73
CA SER A 582 20.45 18.10 -3.78
C SER A 582 19.89 19.32 -4.52
N GLN A 583 18.56 19.37 -4.71
CA GLN A 583 17.77 20.50 -5.23
C GLN A 583 16.41 20.51 -4.52
N PRO A 584 15.78 21.69 -4.30
CA PRO A 584 14.43 21.75 -3.74
C PRO A 584 13.39 21.09 -4.66
N VAL A 585 12.47 20.34 -4.08
CA VAL A 585 11.35 19.69 -4.78
C VAL A 585 10.07 20.49 -4.53
N GLU A 586 9.42 20.96 -5.58
CA GLU A 586 8.13 21.65 -5.49
C GLU A 586 6.99 20.64 -5.27
N ALA A 587 6.22 20.82 -4.20
CA ALA A 587 5.18 19.91 -3.75
C ALA A 587 3.90 20.67 -3.38
N ASP A 588 2.74 20.10 -3.67
CA ASP A 588 1.44 20.52 -3.14
C ASP A 588 1.14 19.88 -1.76
N HIS A 589 1.84 18.78 -1.43
CA HIS A 589 1.69 18.04 -0.18
C HIS A 589 2.93 17.21 0.17
N ILE A 590 3.00 16.69 1.40
CA ILE A 590 4.01 15.72 1.81
C ILE A 590 3.46 14.73 2.85
N VAL A 591 3.59 13.43 2.56
CA VAL A 591 3.25 12.36 3.52
C VAL A 591 4.43 12.09 4.45
N LEU A 592 4.18 12.02 5.76
CA LEU A 592 5.16 11.65 6.78
C LEU A 592 4.57 10.58 7.73
N GLY A 593 5.16 9.39 7.72
CA GLY A 593 4.95 8.36 8.73
C GLY A 593 5.57 8.75 10.09
N ALA A 594 5.21 8.05 11.16
CA ALA A 594 5.80 8.27 12.47
C ALA A 594 7.33 8.08 12.40
N GLY A 595 8.08 9.01 13.00
CA GLY A 595 9.55 9.07 12.94
C GLY A 595 10.15 9.80 11.72
N GLU A 596 9.40 10.01 10.63
CA GLU A 596 9.90 10.75 9.46
C GLU A 596 9.97 12.27 9.71
N ARG A 597 10.93 12.93 9.04
CA ARG A 597 11.08 14.39 9.05
C ARG A 597 11.15 14.97 7.65
N ALA A 598 10.70 16.21 7.54
CA ALA A 598 10.93 17.01 6.34
C ALA A 598 11.20 18.47 6.66
N GLU A 599 12.02 19.09 5.83
CA GLU A 599 12.25 20.52 5.85
C GLU A 599 11.48 21.14 4.69
N ILE A 600 10.42 21.89 4.98
CA ILE A 600 9.58 22.54 3.98
C ILE A 600 9.79 24.06 4.01
N VAL A 601 9.88 24.68 2.83
CA VAL A 601 9.92 26.12 2.66
C VAL A 601 8.60 26.58 2.07
N ILE A 602 7.82 27.30 2.89
CA ILE A 602 6.57 27.95 2.49
C ILE A 602 6.90 29.41 2.17
N ASP A 603 6.40 29.90 1.03
CA ASP A 603 6.57 31.29 0.59
C ASP A 603 5.27 32.07 0.80
N PHE A 604 5.24 32.95 1.80
CA PHE A 604 4.12 33.86 2.07
C PHE A 604 4.23 35.19 1.32
N GLY A 605 5.26 35.38 0.47
CA GLY A 605 5.44 36.57 -0.35
C GLY A 605 4.26 36.90 -1.30
N PRO A 606 3.57 35.90 -1.90
CA PRO A 606 2.37 36.12 -2.72
C PRO A 606 1.11 36.53 -1.94
N HIS A 607 1.07 36.33 -0.62
CA HIS A 607 -0.08 36.63 0.23
C HIS A 607 -0.12 38.12 0.64
N THR A 608 -1.30 38.59 1.02
CA THR A 608 -1.53 39.95 1.51
C THR A 608 -1.53 39.99 3.03
N VAL A 609 -1.04 41.09 3.63
CA VAL A 609 -1.17 41.31 5.08
C VAL A 609 -2.65 41.31 5.50
N GLY A 610 -3.00 40.42 6.41
CA GLY A 610 -4.36 40.12 6.84
C GLY A 610 -4.88 38.75 6.38
N ASP A 611 -4.21 38.12 5.41
CA ASP A 611 -4.52 36.76 4.98
C ASP A 611 -4.20 35.74 6.09
N LYS A 612 -4.83 34.57 6.00
CA LYS A 612 -4.62 33.44 6.91
C LYS A 612 -4.58 32.15 6.11
N VAL A 613 -3.65 31.26 6.45
CA VAL A 613 -3.48 29.95 5.81
C VAL A 613 -3.33 28.90 6.90
N MET A 614 -3.96 27.74 6.77
CA MET A 614 -3.72 26.60 7.66
C MET A 614 -2.69 25.65 7.03
N LEU A 615 -1.78 25.14 7.85
CA LEU A 615 -1.20 23.82 7.60
C LEU A 615 -2.26 22.78 8.00
N ILE A 616 -2.53 21.82 7.11
CA ILE A 616 -3.53 20.77 7.31
C ILE A 616 -2.89 19.41 7.01
N SER A 617 -3.36 18.34 7.64
CA SER A 617 -3.26 17.00 7.06
C SER A 617 -4.48 16.79 6.18
N ARG A 618 -4.27 16.42 4.92
CA ARG A 618 -5.34 16.00 4.03
C ARG A 618 -5.87 14.62 4.44
N ALA A 619 -7.02 14.27 3.87
CA ALA A 619 -7.57 12.93 3.93
C ALA A 619 -6.79 11.96 3.03
N PHE A 620 -6.31 10.87 3.59
CA PHE A 620 -5.84 9.68 2.88
C PHE A 620 -6.23 8.42 3.70
N ASN A 621 -5.84 7.23 3.24
CA ASN A 621 -6.17 5.98 3.91
C ASN A 621 -4.88 5.31 4.36
N GLY A 622 -4.57 5.41 5.65
CA GLY A 622 -3.36 4.82 6.24
C GLY A 622 -3.42 3.30 6.39
N SER A 623 -4.63 2.72 6.43
CA SER A 623 -4.85 1.30 6.72
C SER A 623 -5.91 0.66 5.80
N PRO A 624 -5.71 0.68 4.47
CA PRO A 624 -6.75 0.36 3.48
C PRO A 624 -7.29 -1.06 3.54
N MET A 625 -6.58 -1.99 4.19
CA MET A 625 -7.06 -3.36 4.38
C MET A 625 -7.46 -3.68 5.83
N MET A 626 -7.34 -2.76 6.80
CA MET A 626 -7.84 -3.00 8.18
C MET A 626 -9.37 -2.94 8.26
N GLY A 627 -9.99 -2.07 7.46
CA GLY A 627 -11.42 -2.15 7.17
C GLY A 627 -11.85 -3.51 6.60
N MET A 628 -10.95 -4.36 6.10
CA MET A 628 -11.31 -5.71 5.64
C MET A 628 -11.38 -6.75 6.77
N MET A 629 -10.71 -6.52 7.91
CA MET A 629 -10.65 -7.49 9.02
C MET A 629 -11.82 -7.36 10.00
N GLY A 630 -12.36 -6.16 10.20
CA GLY A 630 -13.53 -5.92 11.07
C GLY A 630 -14.78 -6.75 10.65
N GLY A 631 -14.96 -6.97 9.35
CA GLY A 631 -16.05 -7.78 8.79
C GLY A 631 -15.93 -9.29 9.04
N ILE A 632 -14.73 -9.80 9.40
CA ILE A 632 -14.48 -11.24 9.57
C ILE A 632 -14.88 -11.72 10.97
N ASN A 633 -14.57 -10.93 12.01
CA ASN A 633 -14.91 -11.29 13.39
C ASN A 633 -16.42 -11.21 13.70
N SER A 634 -17.18 -10.38 12.99
CA SER A 634 -18.63 -10.23 13.21
C SER A 634 -19.47 -11.42 12.72
N ARG A 635 -18.96 -12.25 11.80
CA ARG A 635 -19.69 -13.40 11.24
C ARG A 635 -19.48 -14.72 12.00
N SER A 636 -18.54 -14.80 12.93
CA SER A 636 -18.20 -16.04 13.66
C SER A 636 -18.77 -16.14 15.08
N MET A 637 -19.76 -15.31 15.46
CA MET A 637 -20.42 -15.40 16.78
C MET A 637 -21.96 -15.44 16.75
N ASN A 638 -22.61 -15.64 15.60
CA ASN A 638 -24.06 -15.88 15.55
C ASN A 638 -24.38 -17.39 15.52
N GLY A 639 -24.02 -18.07 16.61
CA GLY A 639 -24.00 -19.54 16.74
C GLY A 639 -24.78 -20.10 17.94
N GLY A 640 -25.81 -19.39 18.41
CA GLY A 640 -26.78 -19.90 19.39
C GLY A 640 -26.84 -19.14 20.71
N GLY A 641 -28.02 -18.58 21.04
CA GLY A 641 -28.27 -17.98 22.36
C GLY A 641 -29.15 -16.73 22.40
N MET A 642 -30.32 -16.72 21.75
CA MET A 642 -31.33 -15.68 22.02
C MET A 642 -31.92 -15.83 23.43
N ASN A 643 -31.28 -15.24 24.44
CA ASN A 643 -31.91 -14.55 25.59
C ASN A 643 -30.85 -14.11 26.61
N GLY A 644 -30.64 -12.79 26.72
CA GLY A 644 -29.69 -12.22 27.67
C GLY A 644 -29.53 -10.72 27.49
N GLY A 645 -30.56 -9.94 27.85
CA GLY A 645 -30.46 -8.48 27.82
C GLY A 645 -29.43 -7.98 28.84
N GLY A 646 -28.28 -7.52 28.35
CA GLY A 646 -27.14 -7.10 29.19
C GLY A 646 -26.31 -6.00 28.53
N MET A 647 -26.69 -4.75 28.79
CA MET A 647 -25.80 -3.56 28.79
C MET A 647 -24.76 -3.42 27.67
N TYR A 648 -25.20 -3.04 26.47
CA TYR A 648 -24.45 -2.04 25.70
C TYR A 648 -24.72 -0.66 26.31
N SER A 649 -24.07 -0.36 27.44
CA SER A 649 -24.21 0.94 28.13
C SER A 649 -23.09 1.89 27.72
N ASN A 650 -23.48 3.07 27.22
CA ASN A 650 -22.65 4.24 26.91
C ASN A 650 -21.31 4.29 27.68
N GLY A 651 -20.22 3.94 27.01
CA GLY A 651 -18.86 3.91 27.57
C GLY A 651 -17.82 4.01 26.46
N VAL A 652 -17.83 5.14 25.76
CA VAL A 652 -16.87 5.60 24.73
C VAL A 652 -16.06 4.45 24.12
N SER A 653 -16.60 3.77 23.11
CA SER A 653 -15.78 3.02 22.16
C SER A 653 -14.73 3.96 21.54
N SER A 654 -13.65 3.43 20.95
CA SER A 654 -12.74 4.22 20.12
C SER A 654 -13.55 5.13 19.19
N ALA A 655 -13.52 6.45 19.45
CA ALA A 655 -14.51 7.39 18.94
C ALA A 655 -14.17 7.84 17.51
N GLY A 656 -14.12 6.86 16.61
CA GLY A 656 -13.97 7.04 15.16
C GLY A 656 -12.67 7.68 14.69
N MET A 657 -11.58 7.54 15.46
CA MET A 657 -10.27 8.07 15.08
C MET A 657 -9.54 7.07 14.19
N VAL A 658 -9.35 7.42 12.91
CA VAL A 658 -8.73 6.58 11.88
C VAL A 658 -7.37 7.15 11.45
N ASN A 659 -6.42 6.32 11.02
CA ASN A 659 -5.17 6.80 10.44
C ASN A 659 -5.40 7.40 9.03
N GLY A 660 -4.93 8.63 8.80
CA GLY A 660 -5.13 9.38 7.55
C GLY A 660 -6.39 10.25 7.45
N MET A 661 -7.16 10.44 8.54
CA MET A 661 -8.22 11.46 8.54
C MET A 661 -7.68 12.87 8.27
N ARG A 662 -8.52 13.72 7.67
CA ARG A 662 -8.24 15.15 7.51
C ARG A 662 -8.16 15.84 8.88
N MET A 663 -7.11 16.64 9.10
CA MET A 663 -6.87 17.36 10.37
C MET A 663 -6.36 18.77 10.09
N ASP A 664 -6.73 19.73 10.93
CA ASP A 664 -6.14 21.06 10.94
C ASP A 664 -4.96 21.07 11.93
N ILE A 665 -3.79 21.55 11.51
CA ILE A 665 -2.52 21.37 12.25
C ILE A 665 -2.14 22.67 12.97
N MET A 666 -1.93 23.76 12.22
CA MET A 666 -1.66 25.09 12.77
C MET A 666 -2.03 26.18 11.76
N ARG A 667 -2.21 27.42 12.24
CA ARG A 667 -2.50 28.57 11.38
C ARG A 667 -1.29 29.49 11.21
N PHE A 668 -1.13 30.05 10.02
CA PHE A 668 -0.25 31.17 9.72
C PHE A 668 -1.13 32.43 9.57
N ASP A 669 -0.86 33.45 10.38
CA ASP A 669 -1.47 34.79 10.26
C ASP A 669 -0.46 35.68 9.54
N ILE A 670 -0.74 36.11 8.30
CA ILE A 670 0.16 36.96 7.53
C ILE A 670 0.05 38.39 8.09
N ALA A 671 0.93 38.73 9.04
CA ALA A 671 0.76 39.86 9.95
C ALA A 671 1.53 41.12 9.50
N THR A 672 2.66 40.95 8.79
CA THR A 672 3.57 42.05 8.46
C THR A 672 4.16 41.91 7.06
N GLN A 673 4.34 43.05 6.38
CA GLN A 673 5.04 43.07 5.09
C GLN A 673 6.54 42.85 5.32
N ALA A 674 7.14 41.87 4.63
CA ALA A 674 8.59 41.67 4.66
C ALA A 674 9.32 42.84 3.99
N ALA A 675 10.52 43.16 4.51
CA ALA A 675 11.38 44.22 3.98
C ALA A 675 12.50 43.71 3.05
N ASP A 676 12.68 42.39 2.97
CA ASP A 676 13.72 41.74 2.18
C ASP A 676 13.30 40.32 1.73
N ASP A 677 13.71 39.96 0.52
CA ASP A 677 13.44 38.65 -0.06
C ASP A 677 14.53 37.62 0.28
N VAL A 678 14.13 36.35 0.29
CA VAL A 678 15.02 35.17 0.35
C VAL A 678 14.87 34.45 -1.00
N THR A 679 15.99 34.13 -1.65
CA THR A 679 15.98 33.43 -2.95
C THR A 679 16.56 32.04 -2.74
N LEU A 680 15.68 31.07 -2.51
CA LEU A 680 16.06 29.68 -2.25
C LEU A 680 17.07 29.13 -3.27
N TYR A 681 18.03 28.35 -2.79
CA TYR A 681 19.03 27.67 -3.61
C TYR A 681 18.40 26.81 -4.72
N THR A 682 19.11 26.68 -5.85
CA THR A 682 18.67 25.84 -6.99
C THR A 682 19.40 24.50 -7.04
N ALA A 683 20.61 24.42 -6.47
CA ALA A 683 21.36 23.20 -6.27
C ALA A 683 22.33 23.36 -5.09
N LEU A 684 22.58 22.29 -4.35
CA LEU A 684 23.65 22.24 -3.36
C LEU A 684 25.04 22.23 -4.04
N PRO A 685 26.10 22.65 -3.33
CA PRO A 685 27.48 22.51 -3.79
C PRO A 685 27.83 21.07 -4.21
N ALA A 686 28.75 20.93 -5.18
CA ALA A 686 29.17 19.61 -5.67
C ALA A 686 29.86 18.72 -4.61
N ASN A 687 30.40 19.33 -3.55
CA ASN A 687 30.99 18.66 -2.40
C ASN A 687 29.97 18.29 -1.29
N ALA A 688 28.68 18.57 -1.47
CA ALA A 688 27.65 18.08 -0.56
C ALA A 688 27.57 16.55 -0.59
N GLU A 689 27.44 15.89 0.56
CA GLU A 689 27.51 14.43 0.69
C GLU A 689 26.44 13.71 -0.16
N ILE A 690 25.22 14.26 -0.21
CA ILE A 690 24.12 13.77 -1.07
C ILE A 690 24.46 13.78 -2.58
N ASN A 691 25.30 14.71 -3.03
CA ASN A 691 25.75 14.82 -4.42
C ASN A 691 26.96 13.93 -4.71
N ALA A 692 27.90 13.85 -3.76
CA ALA A 692 29.14 13.10 -3.90
C ALA A 692 28.97 11.58 -3.68
N GLN A 693 27.92 11.16 -2.97
CA GLN A 693 27.70 9.77 -2.54
C GLN A 693 26.31 9.24 -2.93
N ARG A 694 25.79 9.56 -4.14
CA ARG A 694 24.60 8.85 -4.65
C ARG A 694 24.98 7.42 -5.02
N LEU A 695 24.51 6.46 -4.24
CA LEU A 695 24.75 5.03 -4.41
C LEU A 695 23.83 4.43 -5.47
N THR A 696 24.27 3.33 -6.06
CA THR A 696 23.55 2.55 -7.05
C THR A 696 23.58 1.06 -6.68
N GLU A 697 22.75 0.23 -7.31
CA GLU A 697 22.76 -1.21 -7.06
C GLU A 697 24.12 -1.88 -7.31
N ALA A 698 24.98 -1.28 -8.14
CA ALA A 698 26.32 -1.78 -8.42
C ALA A 698 27.34 -1.53 -7.30
N ASP A 699 27.02 -0.63 -6.35
CA ASP A 699 27.86 -0.34 -5.18
C ASP A 699 27.66 -1.34 -4.03
N ALA A 700 26.57 -2.12 -4.07
CA ALA A 700 26.19 -3.00 -2.97
C ALA A 700 26.95 -4.34 -2.99
N SER A 701 27.55 -4.72 -1.86
CA SER A 701 28.14 -6.04 -1.66
C SER A 701 27.11 -7.12 -1.37
N LYS A 702 25.94 -6.74 -0.84
CA LYS A 702 24.91 -7.66 -0.36
C LYS A 702 23.50 -7.07 -0.47
N THR A 703 22.50 -7.95 -0.57
CA THR A 703 21.07 -7.60 -0.45
C THR A 703 20.43 -8.42 0.66
N ARG A 704 19.64 -7.77 1.52
CA ARG A 704 18.84 -8.38 2.59
C ARG A 704 17.36 -8.13 2.35
N ASN A 705 16.51 -9.02 2.88
CA ASN A 705 15.05 -8.94 2.75
C ASN A 705 14.43 -8.83 4.15
N PHE A 706 13.51 -7.88 4.31
CA PHE A 706 12.76 -7.66 5.54
C PHE A 706 11.27 -7.72 5.20
N VAL A 707 10.56 -8.70 5.71
CA VAL A 707 9.12 -8.88 5.49
C VAL A 707 8.38 -8.43 6.74
N MET A 708 7.75 -7.26 6.66
CA MET A 708 6.84 -6.73 7.67
C MET A 708 5.48 -7.42 7.52
N SER A 709 4.99 -8.05 8.58
CA SER A 709 3.69 -8.74 8.55
C SER A 709 3.06 -8.82 9.93
N MET A 710 1.80 -9.28 9.96
CA MET A 710 1.07 -9.60 11.18
C MET A 710 0.83 -11.12 11.26
N SER A 711 0.82 -11.68 12.47
CA SER A 711 0.54 -13.08 12.75
C SER A 711 -0.46 -13.24 13.89
N MET A 712 -1.30 -14.27 13.84
CA MET A 712 -2.19 -14.64 14.94
C MET A 712 -1.42 -15.50 15.93
N ASP A 713 -1.24 -15.05 17.18
CA ASP A 713 -0.65 -15.90 18.21
C ASP A 713 -1.69 -16.87 18.78
N HIS A 714 -1.74 -18.06 18.17
CA HIS A 714 -2.58 -19.16 18.61
C HIS A 714 -2.08 -19.88 19.88
N MET A 715 -0.88 -19.59 20.38
CA MET A 715 -0.29 -20.26 21.55
C MET A 715 -0.47 -19.49 22.86
N ASN A 716 -0.57 -18.16 22.81
CA ASN A 716 -0.54 -17.31 24.01
C ASN A 716 -1.79 -16.43 24.24
N GLY A 717 -2.91 -16.72 23.56
CA GLY A 717 -4.22 -16.12 23.89
C GLY A 717 -5.01 -15.51 22.73
N GLY A 718 -4.50 -15.53 21.50
CA GLY A 718 -5.26 -15.13 20.31
C GLY A 718 -5.11 -13.66 19.89
N GLY A 719 -4.11 -12.93 20.40
CA GLY A 719 -3.81 -11.56 19.98
C GLY A 719 -3.15 -11.49 18.59
N MET A 720 -3.27 -10.32 17.96
CA MET A 720 -2.44 -9.95 16.80
C MET A 720 -1.01 -9.70 17.26
N THR A 721 -0.04 -10.29 16.57
CA THR A 721 1.39 -10.03 16.76
C THR A 721 1.97 -9.36 15.52
N PHE A 722 2.87 -8.41 15.73
CA PHE A 722 3.54 -7.68 14.66
C PHE A 722 4.98 -8.20 14.55
N VAL A 723 5.40 -8.59 13.35
CA VAL A 723 6.64 -9.34 13.14
C VAL A 723 7.43 -8.85 11.94
N ILE A 724 8.75 -9.00 12.01
CA ILE A 724 9.65 -8.83 10.87
C ILE A 724 10.31 -10.18 10.57
N ASN A 725 10.29 -10.60 9.30
CA ASN A 725 10.78 -11.91 8.87
C ASN A 725 10.15 -13.10 9.65
N GLY A 726 8.89 -12.94 10.08
CA GLY A 726 8.15 -13.95 10.85
C GLY A 726 8.59 -14.10 12.31
N LYS A 727 9.39 -13.17 12.84
CA LYS A 727 9.90 -13.18 14.21
C LYS A 727 9.37 -11.96 14.99
N THR A 728 9.07 -12.17 16.27
CA THR A 728 8.99 -11.09 17.27
C THR A 728 10.39 -10.75 17.78
N PHE A 729 10.56 -9.57 18.36
CA PHE A 729 11.77 -9.17 19.07
C PHE A 729 12.18 -10.18 20.16
N ASP A 730 13.49 -10.33 20.36
CA ASP A 730 14.11 -11.10 21.44
C ASP A 730 15.45 -10.43 21.75
N MET A 731 15.58 -9.90 22.97
CA MET A 731 16.79 -9.19 23.43
C MET A 731 18.09 -10.00 23.26
N ASN A 732 18.00 -11.34 23.22
CA ASN A 732 19.16 -12.23 23.18
C ASN A 732 19.52 -12.68 21.74
N ARG A 733 18.85 -12.13 20.72
CA ARG A 733 18.94 -12.60 19.34
C ARG A 733 19.37 -11.49 18.38
N ILE A 734 20.63 -11.57 17.93
CA ILE A 734 21.06 -10.86 16.73
C ILE A 734 20.41 -11.54 15.52
N ASP A 735 19.57 -10.81 14.79
CA ASP A 735 18.89 -11.32 13.59
C ASP A 735 19.76 -11.22 12.34
N GLU A 736 20.53 -10.13 12.20
CA GLU A 736 21.37 -9.86 11.05
C GLU A 736 22.81 -9.51 11.47
N ILE A 737 23.81 -10.07 10.79
CA ILE A 737 25.23 -9.72 11.01
C ILE A 737 25.77 -9.03 9.76
N ILE A 738 26.35 -7.84 9.93
CA ILE A 738 27.02 -7.04 8.90
C ILE A 738 28.52 -7.13 9.14
N ASN A 739 29.21 -7.85 8.26
CA ASN A 739 30.65 -8.03 8.31
C ASN A 739 31.32 -7.06 7.34
N LEU A 740 31.92 -6.00 7.88
CA LEU A 740 32.55 -4.93 7.08
C LEU A 740 33.76 -5.43 6.27
N ALA A 741 34.29 -6.62 6.57
CA ALA A 741 35.31 -7.27 5.75
C ALA A 741 34.75 -7.97 4.48
N GLU A 742 33.44 -8.21 4.41
CA GLU A 742 32.74 -8.71 3.21
C GLU A 742 32.22 -7.56 2.32
N GLY A 743 32.09 -6.36 2.89
CA GLY A 743 31.75 -5.11 2.21
C GLY A 743 31.01 -4.15 3.15
N ASP A 744 31.04 -2.87 2.83
CA ASP A 744 30.49 -1.79 3.67
C ASP A 744 29.13 -1.26 3.19
N THR A 745 28.65 -1.70 2.02
CA THR A 745 27.48 -1.13 1.34
C THR A 745 26.44 -2.22 1.08
N GLU A 746 25.22 -2.06 1.57
CA GLU A 746 24.14 -3.06 1.43
C GLU A 746 22.84 -2.46 0.89
N ILE A 747 22.06 -3.28 0.18
CA ILE A 747 20.66 -3.01 -0.16
C ILE A 747 19.77 -3.75 0.83
N TRP A 748 18.83 -3.05 1.44
CA TRP A 748 17.76 -3.64 2.23
C TRP A 748 16.45 -3.52 1.45
N SER A 749 15.78 -4.65 1.23
CA SER A 749 14.51 -4.75 0.52
C SER A 749 13.40 -5.01 1.53
N ILE A 750 12.65 -3.96 1.87
CA ILE A 750 11.59 -4.01 2.87
C ILE A 750 10.26 -4.21 2.16
N GLN A 751 9.62 -5.36 2.39
CA GLN A 751 8.30 -5.71 1.87
C GLN A 751 7.28 -5.65 2.99
N ASN A 752 6.15 -4.99 2.75
CA ASN A 752 5.01 -5.00 3.65
C ASN A 752 3.92 -5.94 3.13
N MET A 753 3.70 -7.05 3.86
CA MET A 753 2.66 -8.04 3.62
C MET A 753 1.43 -7.84 4.52
N SER A 754 1.42 -6.79 5.33
CA SER A 754 0.34 -6.45 6.26
C SER A 754 -0.77 -5.62 5.57
N PRO A 755 -1.96 -5.52 6.21
CA PRO A 755 -3.07 -4.73 5.72
C PRO A 755 -2.95 -3.20 5.90
N MET A 756 -1.87 -2.71 6.51
CA MET A 756 -1.71 -1.31 6.93
C MET A 756 -0.30 -0.77 6.63
N ALA A 757 -0.14 0.55 6.53
CA ALA A 757 1.18 1.13 6.33
C ALA A 757 2.06 0.99 7.57
N HIS A 758 3.37 0.79 7.37
CA HIS A 758 4.35 0.72 8.45
C HIS A 758 5.56 1.62 8.13
N PRO A 759 5.91 2.60 8.98
CA PRO A 759 7.21 3.27 8.90
C PRO A 759 8.29 2.29 9.37
N PHE A 760 9.20 1.89 8.48
CA PHE A 760 10.36 1.07 8.82
C PHE A 760 11.54 1.98 9.15
N HIS A 761 12.04 1.92 10.39
CA HIS A 761 13.24 2.62 10.84
C HIS A 761 14.41 1.64 10.96
N ALA A 762 15.62 2.09 10.60
CA ALA A 762 16.85 1.35 10.81
C ALA A 762 17.96 2.27 11.32
N HIS A 763 18.58 1.87 12.41
CA HIS A 763 19.60 2.63 13.14
C HIS A 763 20.96 2.63 12.42
N ALA A 764 21.99 3.15 13.08
CA ALA A 764 23.39 3.24 12.64
C ALA A 764 23.67 4.19 11.46
N ILE A 765 22.88 4.18 10.39
CA ILE A 765 23.20 4.91 9.15
C ILE A 765 22.00 5.61 8.54
N GLN A 766 22.30 6.44 7.54
CA GLN A 766 21.33 6.99 6.62
C GLN A 766 21.37 6.23 5.29
N TRP A 767 20.21 6.12 4.69
CA TRP A 767 19.90 5.34 3.52
C TRP A 767 19.46 6.25 2.37
N GLN A 768 19.57 5.74 1.15
CA GLN A 768 18.96 6.31 -0.05
C GLN A 768 17.94 5.32 -0.58
N VAL A 769 16.76 5.80 -0.95
CA VAL A 769 15.78 4.96 -1.64
C VAL A 769 16.26 4.74 -3.08
N LEU A 770 16.28 3.49 -3.51
CA LEU A 770 16.53 3.10 -4.90
C LEU A 770 15.22 3.15 -5.69
N ASP A 771 14.21 2.44 -5.20
CA ASP A 771 12.90 2.30 -5.83
C ASP A 771 11.81 1.87 -4.85
N ARG A 772 10.56 2.09 -5.29
CA ARG A 772 9.33 1.60 -4.69
C ARG A 772 8.59 0.75 -5.71
N ASN A 773 8.41 -0.54 -5.44
CA ASN A 773 7.84 -1.51 -6.37
C ASN A 773 8.50 -1.51 -7.77
N GLY A 774 9.84 -1.36 -7.83
CA GLY A 774 10.59 -1.28 -9.09
C GLY A 774 10.47 0.07 -9.82
N ARG A 775 9.76 1.06 -9.26
CA ARG A 775 9.72 2.43 -9.78
C ARG A 775 10.81 3.27 -9.10
N PRO A 776 11.76 3.86 -9.85
CA PRO A 776 12.85 4.64 -9.27
C PRO A 776 12.37 5.71 -8.29
N ALA A 777 13.18 5.99 -7.27
CA ALA A 777 12.96 7.06 -6.30
C ALA A 777 12.67 8.42 -6.97
N THR A 778 11.70 9.16 -6.43
CA THR A 778 11.34 10.51 -6.88
C THR A 778 10.97 11.41 -5.71
N GLY A 779 10.99 12.73 -5.92
CA GLY A 779 10.60 13.68 -4.88
C GLY A 779 11.46 13.57 -3.63
N THR A 780 10.84 13.32 -2.48
CA THR A 780 11.51 13.20 -1.18
C THR A 780 12.39 11.95 -1.04
N ASP A 781 12.11 10.88 -1.77
CA ASP A 781 12.96 9.66 -1.83
C ASP A 781 14.36 9.95 -2.46
N LEU A 782 14.55 11.13 -3.05
CA LEU A 782 15.85 11.60 -3.54
C LEU A 782 16.77 12.11 -2.40
N GLY A 783 16.27 12.26 -1.18
CA GLY A 783 17.04 12.66 -0.01
C GLY A 783 17.79 11.53 0.69
N TRP A 784 18.37 11.86 1.84
CA TRP A 784 18.81 10.89 2.85
C TRP A 784 17.63 10.56 3.77
N LYS A 785 17.38 9.27 3.98
CA LYS A 785 16.31 8.77 4.86
C LYS A 785 16.86 7.81 5.90
N ASP A 786 16.21 7.73 7.05
CA ASP A 786 16.48 6.70 8.09
C ASP A 786 15.19 5.98 8.52
N THR A 787 14.04 6.57 8.23
CA THR A 787 12.72 5.94 8.32
C THR A 787 12.07 5.99 6.94
N VAL A 788 11.43 4.91 6.49
CA VAL A 788 10.65 4.87 5.24
C VAL A 788 9.25 4.34 5.50
N LEU A 789 8.22 5.11 5.15
CA LEU A 789 6.85 4.58 5.12
C LEU A 789 6.73 3.51 4.01
N VAL A 790 6.29 2.31 4.39
CA VAL A 790 6.04 1.16 3.51
C VAL A 790 4.55 0.84 3.50
N GLN A 791 3.88 1.09 2.39
CA GLN A 791 2.44 0.90 2.18
C GLN A 791 2.07 -0.60 2.08
N PRO A 792 0.78 -0.97 2.29
CA PRO A 792 0.33 -2.35 2.11
C PRO A 792 0.65 -2.92 0.73
N GLY A 793 1.33 -4.07 0.70
CA GLY A 793 1.79 -4.72 -0.54
C GLY A 793 2.95 -4.01 -1.25
N GLU A 794 3.51 -2.93 -0.69
CA GLU A 794 4.69 -2.26 -1.22
C GLU A 794 5.97 -3.03 -0.88
N THR A 795 6.94 -2.95 -1.79
CA THR A 795 8.34 -3.25 -1.51
C THR A 795 9.17 -2.00 -1.78
N VAL A 796 9.89 -1.52 -0.76
CA VAL A 796 10.83 -0.39 -0.85
C VAL A 796 12.24 -0.96 -0.78
N ARG A 797 13.09 -0.61 -1.76
CA ARG A 797 14.52 -0.93 -1.71
C ARG A 797 15.29 0.30 -1.30
N ILE A 798 16.04 0.20 -0.21
CA ILE A 798 16.95 1.23 0.29
C ILE A 798 18.39 0.73 0.20
N ILE A 799 19.34 1.63 -0.01
CA ILE A 799 20.78 1.34 -0.06
C ILE A 799 21.52 2.25 0.91
N GLY A 800 22.48 1.69 1.64
CA GLY A 800 23.24 2.41 2.67
C GLY A 800 24.67 1.93 2.76
N ARG A 801 25.56 2.80 3.25
CA ARG A 801 26.97 2.49 3.51
C ARG A 801 27.28 2.70 4.99
N PHE A 802 27.84 1.67 5.61
CA PHE A 802 28.32 1.65 6.98
C PHE A 802 29.74 2.21 7.05
N ASP A 803 29.98 3.20 7.91
CA ASP A 803 31.32 3.74 8.14
C ASP A 803 32.08 2.83 9.13
N PRO A 804 33.14 2.11 8.72
CA PRO A 804 33.88 1.21 9.59
C PRO A 804 34.61 1.90 10.77
N ALA A 805 34.70 3.23 10.78
CA ALA A 805 35.25 4.01 11.87
C ALA A 805 34.21 4.40 12.94
N VAL A 806 32.91 4.34 12.63
CA VAL A 806 31.81 4.81 13.50
C VAL A 806 30.79 3.70 13.78
N ASN A 807 30.39 2.96 12.75
CA ASN A 807 29.33 1.96 12.80
C ASN A 807 29.85 0.61 13.30
N ARG A 808 29.80 0.39 14.61
CA ARG A 808 30.26 -0.83 15.29
C ARG A 808 29.39 -1.12 16.51
N GLY A 809 29.15 -2.40 16.76
CA GLY A 809 28.27 -2.88 17.84
C GLY A 809 26.88 -3.22 17.34
N ASP A 810 25.95 -3.29 18.28
CA ASP A 810 24.57 -3.74 18.07
C ASP A 810 23.63 -2.54 17.87
N TYR A 811 22.64 -2.71 17.00
CA TYR A 811 21.71 -1.68 16.52
C TYR A 811 20.35 -2.30 16.17
N MET A 812 19.28 -1.50 16.12
CA MET A 812 17.92 -1.98 15.83
C MET A 812 17.43 -1.63 14.44
N TYR A 813 16.52 -2.46 13.92
CA TYR A 813 15.56 -2.07 12.90
C TYR A 813 14.15 -2.44 13.40
N HIS A 814 13.16 -1.59 13.13
CA HIS A 814 11.80 -1.79 13.65
C HIS A 814 10.74 -1.04 12.85
N CYS A 815 9.47 -1.36 13.12
CA CYS A 815 8.36 -0.47 12.82
C CYS A 815 8.36 0.70 13.80
N HIS A 816 8.23 1.94 13.31
CA HIS A 816 8.17 3.15 14.12
C HIS A 816 6.74 3.59 14.48
N ILE A 817 5.76 2.69 14.29
CA ILE A 817 4.54 2.71 15.10
C ILE A 817 4.94 2.11 16.45
N LEU A 818 5.03 2.96 17.48
CA LEU A 818 5.69 2.60 18.74
C LEU A 818 4.99 1.45 19.49
N GLU A 819 3.69 1.29 19.27
CA GLU A 819 2.94 0.16 19.82
C GLU A 819 3.26 -1.17 19.12
N HIS A 820 3.64 -1.14 17.83
CA HIS A 820 4.09 -2.33 17.12
C HIS A 820 5.53 -2.68 17.51
N GLU A 821 6.37 -1.66 17.71
CA GLU A 821 7.72 -1.80 18.28
C GLU A 821 7.67 -2.51 19.64
N ASP A 822 6.89 -1.95 20.59
CA ASP A 822 6.66 -2.53 21.93
C ASP A 822 5.98 -3.92 21.88
N ALA A 823 5.21 -4.22 20.81
CA ALA A 823 4.63 -5.55 20.54
C ALA A 823 5.61 -6.55 19.87
N GLY A 824 6.84 -6.13 19.60
CA GLY A 824 7.91 -6.99 19.06
C GLY A 824 8.16 -6.89 17.56
N MET A 825 7.68 -5.86 16.86
CA MET A 825 7.99 -5.59 15.45
C MET A 825 9.37 -4.95 15.26
N MET A 826 10.38 -5.55 15.89
CA MET A 826 11.75 -5.09 16.01
C MET A 826 12.71 -6.28 15.91
N GLY A 827 13.93 -6.04 15.42
CA GLY A 827 15.03 -7.00 15.45
C GLY A 827 16.38 -6.30 15.58
N PHE A 828 17.39 -7.05 16.00
CA PHE A 828 18.76 -6.56 16.12
C PHE A 828 19.62 -6.89 14.91
N PHE A 829 20.53 -5.99 14.60
CA PHE A 829 21.66 -6.26 13.73
C PHE A 829 22.97 -5.82 14.38
N SER A 830 24.04 -6.59 14.12
CA SER A 830 25.37 -6.31 14.67
C SER A 830 26.36 -6.01 13.56
N ILE A 831 27.22 -5.00 13.76
CA ILE A 831 28.22 -4.54 12.80
C ILE A 831 29.63 -4.81 13.33
N HIS A 832 30.45 -5.50 12.52
CA HIS A 832 31.79 -5.99 12.88
C HIS A 832 32.84 -5.69 11.79
#